data_AF-A0A8H7R7N5-F1
#
_entry.id   AF-A0A8H7R7N5-F1
#
_cell.length_a   1.000
_cell.length_b   1.000
_cell.length_c   1.000
_cell.angle_alpha   90.00
_cell.angle_beta   90.00
_cell.angle_gamma   90.00
#
_symmetry.space_group_name_H-M   'P 1'
#
loop_
_entity.id
_entity.type
_entity.pdbx_description
1 polymer ?
#
loop_
_entity_poly.entity_id
_entity_poly.type
_entity_poly.pdbx_seq_one_letter_code
_entity_poly.pdbx_strand_id
1 'polypeptide(L)'
;MKSATLPLHSRKDKEKRSLGVPTSPKKMVAAVLLIFIMFYTFKSANTNNDTKATSSTTDTIDYNVNPLFWAPTMADRTGKSAFPKSYFSTEALRENELNPVSAILLRVTDDDESIIYTVKHLLKYHFITDISIHNLVKNRPLTVENLRLDAKVLDGIHIEIQESDEELQSMARFTTCATAARLYCYFQDDTYLNAYMDSLYTNFLRFPTLIHANSKPSHYQNEMNWRFYNKDLKLHTGYADFRYGAFVPRWKVQNFLTQLGKSGQSKDNIRQAEHYFSIWMNQFPWLLSNPPHTANGVKATDLDIAYPEMLDTYTYDAIRHLQRTLTADTSSSPQDYFERESEPPVLQHRDVRSSCSNDRCLFMTNMDPFVRPEQIPFDYQNITSIPRLENAYNALSNVPPTFEWDEHSYHRVVDNDPNTCWNTITGPKKGDYFGLMLVGATRTDKITILTPTIEIKRPEKQLSVSVLTSDSQWIQCKSTLLPPATTTGRISLGLNCGNVKYFRAIKVTFTKSLQTPFEICGLSLDHLSFTCPLLSNITATGKKAKNHTRSSSQSLISFLLKKQLLSPRALTRSLRTALAIVTAGWFVGLLMHLTTEPGEPGIIIDFIGNQQKVSTMRLVMLDFMVYGLQIIRVLITSSLSSQLLLNGTVITTLSVPPSLAGALGDSVTLMLPPREAMSEGEDSDDLFYHHELVVDIGFRNSIRHIMYADMEDHTTARDGSENLPV
;
A
#
# COMPACT_ATOMS: atom_id res chain seq x y z
N MET A 1 74.29 -11.19 5.05
CA MET A 1 75.41 -11.96 4.47
C MET A 1 74.97 -12.52 3.13
N LYS A 2 75.73 -12.16 2.07
CA LYS A 2 75.99 -12.85 0.78
C LYS A 2 74.86 -13.73 0.18
N SER A 3 74.22 -13.36 -0.93
CA SER A 3 74.71 -13.29 -2.33
C SER A 3 74.55 -14.61 -3.10
N ALA A 4 73.72 -14.52 -4.15
CA ALA A 4 73.82 -15.08 -5.50
C ALA A 4 74.08 -16.59 -5.73
N THR A 5 73.32 -17.22 -6.63
CA THR A 5 73.70 -17.40 -8.06
C THR A 5 72.74 -18.35 -8.80
N LEU A 6 72.46 -18.00 -10.07
CA LEU A 6 71.94 -18.86 -11.16
C LEU A 6 72.96 -19.96 -11.52
N PRO A 7 72.56 -21.06 -12.21
CA PRO A 7 72.78 -21.09 -13.67
C PRO A 7 71.79 -21.91 -14.54
N LEU A 8 71.60 -21.37 -15.75
CA LEU A 8 71.55 -21.94 -17.11
C LEU A 8 71.05 -23.36 -17.48
N HIS A 9 70.23 -23.33 -18.54
CA HIS A 9 70.13 -24.19 -19.73
C HIS A 9 69.66 -25.65 -19.66
N SER A 10 68.51 -25.89 -20.29
CA SER A 10 68.37 -26.97 -21.28
C SER A 10 67.33 -26.61 -22.33
N ARG A 11 67.76 -26.72 -23.59
CA ARG A 11 67.05 -26.45 -24.84
C ARG A 11 66.55 -27.79 -25.36
N LYS A 12 65.25 -27.97 -25.64
CA LYS A 12 64.76 -29.03 -26.53
C LYS A 12 63.40 -28.67 -27.16
N ASP A 13 63.51 -28.36 -28.44
CA ASP A 13 62.68 -28.75 -29.58
C ASP A 13 61.16 -28.53 -29.59
N LYS A 14 60.80 -27.78 -30.65
CA LYS A 14 59.47 -27.54 -31.19
C LYS A 14 58.80 -28.86 -31.59
N GLU A 15 57.62 -29.12 -31.03
CA GLU A 15 56.63 -29.99 -31.65
C GLU A 15 55.31 -29.21 -31.79
N LYS A 16 54.99 -28.77 -33.02
CA LYS A 16 53.70 -28.20 -33.36
C LYS A 16 52.66 -29.33 -33.38
N ARG A 17 51.87 -29.48 -32.32
CA ARG A 17 50.59 -30.21 -32.39
C ARG A 17 49.46 -29.24 -32.67
N SER A 18 48.88 -29.35 -33.85
CA SER A 18 47.61 -28.73 -34.24
C SER A 18 46.51 -29.19 -33.29
N LEU A 19 45.86 -28.26 -32.58
CA LEU A 19 44.61 -28.53 -31.88
C LEU A 19 43.53 -28.81 -32.92
N GLY A 20 43.09 -30.08 -33.00
CA GLY A 20 41.93 -30.47 -33.76
C GLY A 20 40.66 -29.86 -33.16
N VAL A 21 39.85 -29.22 -34.01
CA VAL A 21 38.51 -28.73 -33.68
C VAL A 21 37.61 -29.91 -33.33
N PRO A 22 36.96 -29.94 -32.15
CA PRO A 22 36.06 -31.02 -31.78
C PRO A 22 34.72 -30.91 -32.52
N THR A 23 34.45 -31.84 -33.43
CA THR A 23 33.23 -31.92 -34.27
C THR A 23 32.03 -32.58 -33.56
N SER A 24 31.93 -32.44 -32.23
CA SER A 24 30.83 -33.06 -31.46
C SER A 24 30.11 -32.03 -30.59
N PRO A 25 28.80 -31.79 -30.80
CA PRO A 25 28.04 -30.75 -30.09
C PRO A 25 27.99 -30.96 -28.57
N LYS A 26 28.13 -32.21 -28.09
CA LYS A 26 28.12 -32.52 -26.64
C LYS A 26 29.37 -32.04 -25.90
N LYS A 27 30.54 -32.00 -26.57
CA LYS A 27 31.80 -31.54 -25.95
C LYS A 27 31.94 -30.02 -25.94
N MET A 28 31.27 -29.33 -26.87
CA MET A 28 31.23 -27.87 -26.92
C MET A 28 30.38 -27.29 -25.77
N VAL A 29 29.24 -27.92 -25.46
CA VAL A 29 28.37 -27.51 -24.33
C VAL A 29 29.08 -27.66 -22.98
N ALA A 30 29.82 -28.75 -22.77
CA ALA A 30 30.58 -28.97 -21.55
C ALA A 30 31.74 -27.96 -21.37
N ALA A 31 32.42 -27.59 -22.44
CA ALA A 31 33.49 -26.59 -22.41
C ALA A 31 32.94 -25.18 -22.09
N VAL A 32 31.78 -24.81 -22.63
CA VAL A 32 31.12 -23.53 -22.36
C VAL A 32 30.64 -23.46 -20.90
N LEU A 33 30.09 -24.56 -20.35
CA LEU A 33 29.68 -24.64 -18.95
C LEU A 33 30.85 -24.52 -17.97
N LEU A 34 31.99 -25.14 -18.27
CA LEU A 34 33.22 -25.02 -17.46
C LEU A 34 33.79 -23.61 -17.45
N ILE A 35 33.74 -22.91 -18.60
CA ILE A 35 34.15 -21.50 -18.68
C ILE A 35 33.20 -20.60 -17.89
N PHE A 36 31.89 -20.89 -17.92
CA PHE A 36 30.87 -20.16 -17.15
C PHE A 36 31.08 -20.32 -15.63
N ILE A 37 31.36 -21.53 -15.15
CA ILE A 37 31.59 -21.82 -13.72
C ILE A 37 32.89 -21.14 -13.23
N MET A 38 33.96 -21.16 -14.04
CA MET A 38 35.20 -20.46 -13.69
C MET A 38 35.04 -18.93 -13.66
N PHE A 39 34.23 -18.34 -14.55
CA PHE A 39 33.97 -16.90 -14.53
C PHE A 39 33.09 -16.47 -13.35
N TYR A 40 32.16 -17.32 -12.93
CA TYR A 40 31.26 -17.01 -11.81
C TYR A 40 31.98 -17.09 -10.46
N THR A 41 32.87 -18.09 -10.28
CA THR A 41 33.63 -18.28 -9.03
C THR A 41 34.70 -17.20 -8.81
N PHE A 42 35.29 -16.64 -9.87
CA PHE A 42 36.27 -15.56 -9.74
C PHE A 42 35.67 -14.19 -9.40
N LYS A 43 34.38 -13.96 -9.65
CA LYS A 43 33.73 -12.66 -9.42
C LYS A 43 33.10 -12.51 -8.04
N SER A 44 32.86 -13.62 -7.34
CA SER A 44 32.25 -13.61 -6.00
C SER A 44 33.24 -13.34 -4.86
N ALA A 45 34.55 -13.26 -5.14
CA ALA A 45 35.60 -13.17 -4.12
C ALA A 45 36.06 -11.74 -3.77
N ASN A 46 35.42 -10.67 -4.29
CA ASN A 46 36.01 -9.33 -4.20
C ASN A 46 35.02 -8.19 -3.87
N THR A 47 34.15 -8.40 -2.89
CA THR A 47 33.32 -7.32 -2.30
C THR A 47 33.27 -7.44 -0.79
N ASN A 48 34.38 -7.09 -0.12
CA ASN A 48 34.37 -6.64 1.26
C ASN A 48 34.81 -5.18 1.25
N ASN A 49 33.89 -4.26 1.51
CA ASN A 49 34.24 -2.90 1.93
C ASN A 49 33.33 -2.52 3.09
N ASP A 50 33.99 -2.35 4.24
CA ASP A 50 33.49 -1.75 5.47
C ASP A 50 32.98 -0.34 5.22
N THR A 51 31.69 -0.10 5.47
CA THR A 51 31.14 1.25 5.65
C THR A 51 30.84 1.47 7.13
N LYS A 52 31.78 2.08 7.84
CA LYS A 52 31.54 2.69 9.16
C LYS A 52 30.60 3.89 8.99
N ALA A 53 29.34 3.71 9.40
CA ALA A 53 28.36 4.77 9.49
C ALA A 53 28.76 5.78 10.57
N THR A 54 29.13 6.99 10.13
CA THR A 54 29.27 8.17 10.98
C THR A 54 28.44 9.26 10.31
N SER A 55 27.22 9.52 10.78
CA SER A 55 26.51 10.76 10.44
C SER A 55 25.43 11.07 11.47
N SER A 56 25.77 11.98 12.38
CA SER A 56 24.81 12.82 13.09
C SER A 56 24.21 13.83 12.09
N THR A 57 23.30 13.37 11.24
CA THR A 57 22.38 14.25 10.53
C THR A 57 21.33 14.70 11.53
N THR A 58 21.14 16.01 11.67
CA THR A 58 20.00 16.60 12.36
C THR A 58 18.72 15.92 11.91
N ASP A 59 17.99 15.28 12.82
CA ASP A 59 16.69 14.62 12.63
C ASP A 59 15.62 15.64 12.23
N THR A 60 15.73 16.20 11.02
CA THR A 60 14.66 16.99 10.43
C THR A 60 13.62 16.01 9.88
N ILE A 61 12.41 16.04 10.43
CA ILE A 61 11.25 15.35 9.86
C ILE A 61 11.18 15.74 8.38
N ASP A 62 11.45 14.78 7.49
CA ASP A 62 11.12 14.94 6.08
C ASP A 62 9.61 14.88 5.97
N TYR A 63 8.98 16.05 6.01
CA TYR A 63 7.61 16.17 5.55
C TYR A 63 7.72 15.93 4.04
N ASN A 64 7.57 14.68 3.61
CA ASN A 64 7.53 14.30 2.20
C ASN A 64 6.37 15.06 1.52
N VAL A 65 6.67 16.28 1.10
CA VAL A 65 5.73 17.29 0.65
C VAL A 65 6.01 17.46 -0.83
N ASN A 66 5.83 16.38 -1.59
CA ASN A 66 5.90 16.50 -3.04
C ASN A 66 4.90 17.61 -3.45
N PRO A 67 5.35 18.67 -4.13
CA PRO A 67 4.49 19.73 -4.64
C PRO A 67 3.24 19.21 -5.37
N LEU A 68 3.34 18.03 -5.96
CA LEU A 68 2.31 17.41 -6.76
C LEU A 68 1.16 16.77 -5.96
N PHE A 69 1.38 16.41 -4.69
CA PHE A 69 0.40 15.67 -3.88
C PHE A 69 -0.75 16.51 -3.29
N TRP A 70 -0.72 17.84 -3.47
CA TRP A 70 -1.64 18.74 -2.76
C TRP A 70 -2.72 19.24 -3.69
N ALA A 71 -3.93 19.33 -3.14
CA ALA A 71 -5.04 19.95 -3.84
C ALA A 71 -4.72 21.44 -4.15
N PRO A 72 -5.28 21.99 -5.23
CA PRO A 72 -5.15 23.41 -5.54
C PRO A 72 -5.90 24.23 -4.47
N THR A 73 -5.88 25.56 -4.60
CA THR A 73 -6.42 26.51 -3.62
C THR A 73 -7.78 26.10 -3.05
N MET A 74 -7.87 26.11 -1.71
CA MET A 74 -9.02 25.60 -0.94
C MET A 74 -10.28 26.46 -1.00
N ALA A 75 -10.18 27.70 -1.50
CA ALA A 75 -11.23 28.72 -1.42
C ALA A 75 -12.52 28.39 -2.21
N ASP A 76 -12.44 27.52 -3.23
CA ASP A 76 -13.51 27.40 -4.24
C ASP A 76 -14.37 26.11 -4.11
N ARG A 77 -14.21 25.31 -3.05
CA ARG A 77 -14.71 23.91 -3.04
C ARG A 77 -15.47 23.49 -1.79
N THR A 78 -16.44 24.26 -1.30
CA THR A 78 -17.31 23.79 -0.22
C THR A 78 -18.15 22.57 -0.66
N GLY A 79 -18.12 21.48 0.11
CA GLY A 79 -18.96 20.29 -0.12
C GLY A 79 -18.53 19.35 -1.27
N LYS A 80 -17.31 19.50 -1.79
CA LYS A 80 -16.74 18.61 -2.83
C LYS A 80 -15.36 18.11 -2.40
N SER A 81 -14.91 16.97 -2.91
CA SER A 81 -13.54 16.52 -2.69
C SER A 81 -12.51 17.59 -3.11
N ALA A 82 -11.42 17.71 -2.36
CA ALA A 82 -10.30 18.58 -2.66
C ALA A 82 -9.63 18.14 -3.97
N PHE A 83 -9.71 16.85 -4.28
CA PHE A 83 -9.12 16.21 -5.45
C PHE A 83 -10.19 16.08 -6.57
N PRO A 84 -10.16 16.97 -7.58
CA PRO A 84 -11.16 16.97 -8.64
C PRO A 84 -10.92 15.83 -9.63
N LYS A 85 -11.94 15.45 -10.40
CA LYS A 85 -11.81 14.43 -11.46
C LYS A 85 -10.64 14.66 -12.41
N SER A 86 -10.34 15.91 -12.73
CA SER A 86 -9.26 16.27 -13.65
C SER A 86 -7.86 15.85 -13.15
N TYR A 87 -7.71 15.51 -11.87
CA TYR A 87 -6.43 15.08 -11.29
C TYR A 87 -6.18 13.58 -11.50
N PHE A 88 -7.21 12.84 -11.91
CA PHE A 88 -7.16 11.39 -12.11
C PHE A 88 -7.38 11.02 -13.58
N SER A 89 -7.12 11.95 -14.51
CA SER A 89 -6.99 11.58 -15.92
C SER A 89 -5.67 10.82 -16.12
N THR A 90 -5.58 10.01 -17.17
CA THR A 90 -4.37 9.24 -17.49
C THR A 90 -3.14 10.14 -17.65
N GLU A 91 -3.32 11.34 -18.21
CA GLU A 91 -2.29 12.35 -18.37
C GLU A 91 -1.91 12.97 -17.02
N ALA A 92 -2.90 13.38 -16.23
CA ALA A 92 -2.68 14.00 -14.92
C ALA A 92 -1.94 13.05 -13.96
N LEU A 93 -2.30 11.76 -13.92
CA LEU A 93 -1.65 10.75 -13.07
C LEU A 93 -0.17 10.56 -13.41
N ARG A 94 0.23 10.74 -14.68
CA ARG A 94 1.64 10.70 -15.09
C ARG A 94 2.41 11.93 -14.62
N GLU A 95 1.72 13.06 -14.44
CA GLU A 95 2.33 14.33 -14.06
C GLU A 95 2.34 14.56 -12.55
N ASN A 96 1.31 14.12 -11.83
CA ASN A 96 1.09 14.48 -10.43
C ASN A 96 1.41 13.35 -9.42
N GLU A 97 1.77 12.16 -9.91
CA GLU A 97 2.11 10.99 -9.08
C GLU A 97 1.03 10.64 -8.03
N LEU A 98 -0.22 11.04 -8.24
CA LEU A 98 -1.31 10.69 -7.35
C LEU A 98 -1.62 9.19 -7.46
N ASN A 99 -2.05 8.62 -6.34
CA ASN A 99 -2.28 7.19 -6.21
C ASN A 99 -3.79 6.88 -6.21
N PRO A 100 -4.40 6.56 -7.37
CA PRO A 100 -5.79 6.10 -7.39
C PRO A 100 -5.93 4.80 -6.60
N VAL A 101 -7.08 4.60 -5.98
CA VAL A 101 -7.33 3.48 -5.07
C VAL A 101 -8.60 2.71 -5.44
N SER A 102 -8.58 1.42 -5.09
CA SER A 102 -9.75 0.55 -5.11
C SER A 102 -10.45 0.59 -3.76
N ALA A 103 -11.73 0.96 -3.69
CA ALA A 103 -12.48 0.87 -2.44
C ALA A 103 -12.98 -0.56 -2.23
N ILE A 104 -12.69 -1.14 -1.08
CA ILE A 104 -13.13 -2.48 -0.67
C ILE A 104 -14.09 -2.31 0.50
N LEU A 105 -15.36 -2.58 0.24
CA LEU A 105 -16.44 -2.46 1.21
C LEU A 105 -16.87 -3.83 1.71
N LEU A 106 -16.98 -3.99 3.03
CA LEU A 106 -17.72 -5.10 3.59
C LEU A 106 -19.12 -4.63 3.95
N ARG A 107 -20.13 -5.30 3.39
CA ARG A 107 -21.52 -5.11 3.82
C ARG A 107 -21.78 -6.08 4.98
N VAL A 108 -21.89 -5.53 6.18
CA VAL A 108 -22.17 -6.28 7.41
C VAL A 108 -23.53 -5.95 8.00
N THR A 109 -24.15 -4.83 7.60
CA THR A 109 -25.47 -4.44 8.09
C THR A 109 -26.60 -5.07 7.27
N ASP A 110 -27.65 -5.50 7.98
CA ASP A 110 -28.88 -6.03 7.36
C ASP A 110 -29.75 -4.92 6.74
N ASP A 111 -29.26 -3.68 6.63
CA ASP A 111 -29.95 -2.54 6.03
C ASP A 111 -29.30 -2.15 4.69
N ASP A 112 -30.11 -2.08 3.63
CA ASP A 112 -29.60 -1.68 2.31
C ASP A 112 -29.27 -0.19 2.26
N GLU A 113 -29.91 0.66 3.06
CA GLU A 113 -29.67 2.12 3.01
C GLU A 113 -28.25 2.47 3.46
N SER A 114 -27.69 1.71 4.41
CA SER A 114 -26.34 1.89 4.93
C SER A 114 -25.26 1.71 3.85
N ILE A 115 -25.34 0.63 3.07
CA ILE A 115 -24.42 0.40 1.94
C ILE A 115 -24.67 1.39 0.78
N ILE A 116 -25.94 1.72 0.48
CA ILE A 116 -26.30 2.72 -0.54
C ILE A 116 -25.66 4.07 -0.21
N TYR A 117 -25.79 4.50 1.04
CA TYR A 117 -25.24 5.78 1.48
C TYR A 117 -23.71 5.78 1.46
N THR A 118 -23.09 4.70 1.92
CA THR A 118 -21.63 4.52 1.90
C THR A 118 -21.07 4.63 0.48
N VAL A 119 -21.66 3.91 -0.48
CA VAL A 119 -21.25 3.98 -1.88
C VAL A 119 -21.43 5.39 -2.44
N LYS A 120 -22.60 6.02 -2.23
CA LYS A 120 -22.87 7.40 -2.67
C LYS A 120 -21.90 8.41 -2.08
N HIS A 121 -21.43 8.19 -0.85
CA HIS A 121 -20.44 9.04 -0.23
C HIS A 121 -19.06 8.89 -0.85
N LEU A 122 -18.60 7.65 -1.09
CA LEU A 122 -17.30 7.39 -1.72
C LEU A 122 -17.23 7.95 -3.15
N LEU A 123 -18.34 7.94 -3.88
CA LEU A 123 -18.44 8.50 -5.24
C LEU A 123 -18.16 10.02 -5.32
N LYS A 124 -18.13 10.73 -4.18
CA LYS A 124 -17.73 12.15 -4.13
C LYS A 124 -16.21 12.35 -4.31
N TYR A 125 -15.43 11.28 -4.16
CA TYR A 125 -13.96 11.31 -4.10
C TYR A 125 -13.35 10.63 -5.32
N HIS A 126 -12.74 11.42 -6.20
CA HIS A 126 -12.30 10.94 -7.52
C HIS A 126 -11.02 10.09 -7.50
N PHE A 127 -10.32 10.01 -6.35
CA PHE A 127 -9.26 9.03 -6.16
C PHE A 127 -9.80 7.61 -5.99
N ILE A 128 -11.09 7.44 -5.65
CA ILE A 128 -11.76 6.14 -5.72
C ILE A 128 -12.12 5.86 -7.17
N THR A 129 -11.44 4.92 -7.81
CA THR A 129 -11.66 4.63 -9.25
C THR A 129 -12.51 3.41 -9.51
N ASP A 130 -12.66 2.55 -8.51
CA ASP A 130 -13.42 1.33 -8.55
C ASP A 130 -13.83 0.94 -7.12
N ILE A 131 -14.98 0.26 -7.00
CA ILE A 131 -15.57 -0.16 -5.73
C ILE A 131 -15.87 -1.65 -5.82
N SER A 132 -15.27 -2.44 -4.94
CA SER A 132 -15.61 -3.85 -4.75
C SER A 132 -16.38 -3.98 -3.44
N ILE A 133 -17.58 -4.53 -3.49
CA ILE A 133 -18.46 -4.74 -2.34
C ILE A 133 -18.51 -6.24 -2.10
N HIS A 134 -18.10 -6.67 -0.91
CA HIS A 134 -18.31 -8.05 -0.47
C HIS A 134 -19.55 -8.11 0.42
N ASN A 135 -20.57 -8.84 -0.03
CA ASN A 135 -21.82 -8.97 0.71
C ASN A 135 -21.72 -10.12 1.72
N LEU A 136 -21.69 -9.80 3.02
CA LEU A 136 -21.69 -10.80 4.09
C LEU A 136 -23.11 -11.12 4.59
N VAL A 137 -24.13 -10.44 4.05
CA VAL A 137 -25.54 -10.58 4.44
C VAL A 137 -26.23 -11.61 3.54
N LYS A 138 -26.07 -12.89 3.89
CA LYS A 138 -26.49 -14.05 3.07
C LYS A 138 -27.98 -14.06 2.70
N ASN A 139 -28.84 -13.55 3.58
CA ASN A 139 -30.29 -13.54 3.38
C ASN A 139 -30.78 -12.39 2.47
N ARG A 140 -29.89 -11.47 2.07
CA ARG A 140 -30.23 -10.30 1.25
C ARG A 140 -29.18 -10.09 0.16
N PRO A 141 -29.31 -10.76 -0.99
CA PRO A 141 -28.40 -10.56 -2.11
C PRO A 141 -28.42 -9.10 -2.56
N LEU A 142 -27.27 -8.59 -2.99
CA LEU A 142 -27.10 -7.22 -3.44
C LEU A 142 -26.74 -7.19 -4.92
N THR A 143 -27.45 -6.37 -5.69
CA THR A 143 -27.12 -6.07 -7.08
C THR A 143 -26.76 -4.59 -7.25
N VAL A 144 -26.13 -4.25 -8.37
CA VAL A 144 -25.72 -2.87 -8.67
C VAL A 144 -26.95 -1.96 -8.77
N GLU A 145 -28.08 -2.49 -9.25
CA GLU A 145 -29.36 -1.76 -9.32
C GLU A 145 -29.89 -1.40 -7.92
N ASN A 146 -29.64 -2.25 -6.92
CA ASN A 146 -30.04 -1.97 -5.53
C ASN A 146 -29.33 -0.75 -4.96
N LEU A 147 -28.17 -0.35 -5.51
CA LEU A 147 -27.42 0.84 -5.06
C LEU A 147 -28.10 2.16 -5.45
N ARG A 148 -29.12 2.13 -6.33
CA ARG A 148 -29.92 3.30 -6.75
C ARG A 148 -29.03 4.48 -7.20
N LEU A 149 -28.05 4.18 -8.04
CA LEU A 149 -27.10 5.15 -8.59
C LEU A 149 -27.58 5.69 -9.94
N ASP A 150 -27.22 6.94 -10.25
CA ASP A 150 -27.51 7.54 -11.55
C ASP A 150 -26.73 6.81 -12.66
N ALA A 151 -27.37 6.56 -13.81
CA ALA A 151 -26.73 5.85 -14.94
C ALA A 151 -25.40 6.50 -15.39
N LYS A 152 -25.34 7.84 -15.39
CA LYS A 152 -24.11 8.60 -15.73
C LYS A 152 -22.95 8.35 -14.76
N VAL A 153 -23.27 8.03 -13.50
CA VAL A 153 -22.26 7.70 -12.49
C VAL A 153 -21.75 6.30 -12.74
N LEU A 154 -22.65 5.34 -13.00
CA LEU A 154 -22.30 3.96 -13.34
C LEU A 154 -21.42 3.87 -14.59
N ASP A 155 -21.64 4.72 -15.60
CA ASP A 155 -20.77 4.78 -16.79
C ASP A 155 -19.32 5.23 -16.47
N GLY A 156 -19.11 5.85 -15.31
CA GLY A 156 -17.84 6.47 -14.92
C GLY A 156 -17.06 5.72 -13.86
N ILE A 157 -17.60 4.65 -13.27
CA ILE A 157 -16.95 3.87 -12.21
C ILE A 157 -17.26 2.38 -12.33
N HIS A 158 -16.27 1.53 -12.10
CA HIS A 158 -16.50 0.09 -12.02
C HIS A 158 -16.93 -0.30 -10.62
N ILE A 159 -18.09 -0.95 -10.50
CA ILE A 159 -18.59 -1.51 -9.24
C ILE A 159 -18.72 -3.02 -9.41
N GLU A 160 -18.02 -3.78 -8.57
CA GLU A 160 -18.10 -5.23 -8.50
C GLU A 160 -18.76 -5.62 -7.18
N ILE A 161 -19.77 -6.48 -7.23
CA ILE A 161 -20.40 -7.06 -6.03
C ILE A 161 -20.06 -8.53 -5.99
N GLN A 162 -19.44 -8.95 -4.89
CA GLN A 162 -19.05 -10.32 -4.62
C GLN A 162 -19.98 -10.89 -3.56
N GLU A 163 -20.77 -11.88 -3.97
CA GLU A 163 -21.51 -12.76 -3.09
C GLU A 163 -20.61 -13.98 -2.79
N SER A 164 -20.59 -14.45 -1.55
CA SER A 164 -19.89 -15.68 -1.19
C SER A 164 -20.80 -16.59 -0.38
N ASP A 165 -20.90 -17.84 -0.81
CA ASP A 165 -21.57 -18.89 -0.03
C ASP A 165 -20.74 -19.25 1.22
N GLU A 166 -19.44 -18.97 1.20
CA GLU A 166 -18.51 -19.22 2.30
C GLU A 166 -18.48 -18.06 3.32
N GLU A 167 -18.34 -18.41 4.60
CA GLU A 167 -18.18 -17.42 5.67
C GLU A 167 -16.75 -16.93 5.73
N LEU A 168 -16.39 -16.05 4.80
CA LEU A 168 -15.08 -15.41 4.75
C LEU A 168 -14.89 -14.34 5.84
N GLN A 169 -15.98 -13.74 6.33
CA GLN A 169 -15.94 -12.68 7.35
C GLN A 169 -14.93 -11.58 6.97
N SER A 170 -14.02 -11.21 7.87
CA SER A 170 -13.00 -10.16 7.63
C SER A 170 -11.98 -10.53 6.54
N MET A 171 -11.79 -11.83 6.26
CA MET A 171 -10.85 -12.31 5.24
C MET A 171 -11.22 -11.83 3.84
N ALA A 172 -12.51 -11.65 3.58
CA ALA A 172 -13.04 -11.15 2.31
C ALA A 172 -12.33 -9.86 1.87
N ARG A 173 -12.16 -8.91 2.80
CA ARG A 173 -11.51 -7.61 2.56
C ARG A 173 -10.09 -7.78 1.99
N PHE A 174 -9.33 -8.71 2.57
CA PHE A 174 -7.94 -8.96 2.17
C PHE A 174 -7.87 -9.69 0.83
N THR A 175 -8.73 -10.70 0.61
CA THR A 175 -8.77 -11.41 -0.66
C THR A 175 -9.18 -10.50 -1.83
N THR A 176 -10.16 -9.62 -1.62
CA THR A 176 -10.61 -8.68 -2.64
C THR A 176 -9.55 -7.60 -2.90
N CYS A 177 -8.89 -7.08 -1.87
CA CYS A 177 -7.80 -6.13 -2.07
C CYS A 177 -6.62 -6.74 -2.83
N ALA A 178 -6.21 -7.97 -2.51
CA ALA A 178 -5.08 -8.64 -3.15
C ALA A 178 -5.24 -8.79 -4.67
N THR A 179 -6.48 -8.86 -5.16
CA THR A 179 -6.83 -8.96 -6.58
C THR A 179 -7.34 -7.66 -7.19
N ALA A 180 -7.46 -6.59 -6.40
CA ALA A 180 -7.98 -5.30 -6.84
C ALA A 180 -7.14 -4.70 -7.96
N ALA A 181 -7.75 -3.86 -8.80
CA ALA A 181 -7.09 -3.29 -9.97
C ALA A 181 -5.96 -2.30 -9.60
N ARG A 182 -6.09 -1.59 -8.47
CA ARG A 182 -5.14 -0.56 -8.04
C ARG A 182 -4.07 -1.09 -7.10
N LEU A 183 -2.98 -0.33 -6.98
CA LEU A 183 -1.86 -0.64 -6.11
C LEU A 183 -2.18 -0.44 -4.61
N TYR A 184 -3.23 0.31 -4.32
CA TYR A 184 -3.65 0.66 -2.98
C TYR A 184 -5.15 0.44 -2.85
N CYS A 185 -5.55 0.02 -1.66
CA CYS A 185 -6.93 -0.23 -1.32
C CYS A 185 -7.39 0.75 -0.23
N TYR A 186 -8.65 1.15 -0.30
CA TYR A 186 -9.35 1.83 0.78
C TYR A 186 -10.33 0.85 1.43
N PHE A 187 -10.27 0.68 2.74
CA PHE A 187 -11.10 -0.24 3.52
C PHE A 187 -12.15 0.52 4.32
N GLN A 188 -13.39 0.03 4.32
CA GLN A 188 -14.46 0.51 5.20
C GLN A 188 -15.59 -0.52 5.30
N ASP A 189 -16.29 -0.52 6.42
CA ASP A 189 -17.57 -1.25 6.54
C ASP A 189 -18.74 -0.31 6.22
N ASP A 190 -19.88 -0.90 5.84
CA ASP A 190 -21.10 -0.16 5.54
C ASP A 190 -21.82 0.41 6.78
N THR A 191 -21.41 -0.01 7.99
CA THR A 191 -21.98 0.48 9.27
C THR A 191 -21.60 1.94 9.53
N TYR A 192 -20.43 2.35 9.03
CA TYR A 192 -19.82 3.64 9.36
C TYR A 192 -19.53 4.44 8.10
N LEU A 193 -19.51 5.76 8.26
CA LEU A 193 -19.11 6.70 7.24
C LEU A 193 -17.81 7.40 7.66
N ASN A 194 -16.79 7.30 6.81
CA ASN A 194 -15.61 8.14 6.96
C ASN A 194 -15.89 9.55 6.40
N ALA A 195 -16.09 10.53 7.28
CA ALA A 195 -16.24 11.93 6.91
C ALA A 195 -14.93 12.64 6.54
N TYR A 196 -13.78 11.96 6.69
CA TYR A 196 -12.43 12.53 6.66
C TYR A 196 -11.57 11.97 5.51
N MET A 197 -12.19 11.72 4.35
CA MET A 197 -11.55 11.04 3.23
C MET A 197 -10.41 11.86 2.58
N ASP A 198 -10.60 13.15 2.31
CA ASP A 198 -9.58 13.99 1.67
C ASP A 198 -8.35 14.17 2.58
N SER A 199 -8.59 14.38 3.88
CA SER A 199 -7.54 14.53 4.89
C SER A 199 -6.79 13.22 5.13
N LEU A 200 -7.50 12.10 5.26
CA LEU A 200 -6.86 10.78 5.39
C LEU A 200 -6.06 10.42 4.14
N TYR A 201 -6.60 10.67 2.93
CA TYR A 201 -5.89 10.46 1.67
C TYR A 201 -4.65 11.37 1.55
N THR A 202 -4.76 12.63 1.98
CA THR A 202 -3.60 13.55 2.04
C THR A 202 -2.50 13.02 2.94
N ASN A 203 -2.84 12.45 4.11
CA ASN A 203 -1.85 11.86 4.99
C ASN A 203 -1.20 10.61 4.35
N PHE A 204 -2.01 9.77 3.70
CA PHE A 204 -1.57 8.58 2.97
C PHE A 204 -0.59 8.92 1.83
N LEU A 205 -0.86 9.96 1.03
CA LEU A 205 0.01 10.35 -0.09
C LEU A 205 1.45 10.69 0.33
N ARG A 206 1.66 11.12 1.58
CA ARG A 206 3.01 11.41 2.09
C ARG A 206 3.84 10.15 2.25
N PHE A 207 3.23 9.05 2.67
CA PHE A 207 3.90 7.80 2.98
C PHE A 207 3.03 6.60 2.60
N PRO A 208 2.81 6.37 1.30
CA PRO A 208 1.80 5.42 0.83
C PRO A 208 2.16 3.96 1.11
N THR A 209 3.38 3.67 1.60
CA THR A 209 3.77 2.34 2.06
C THR A 209 3.21 2.01 3.44
N LEU A 210 2.90 3.01 4.26
CA LEU A 210 2.34 2.79 5.60
C LEU A 210 0.84 2.51 5.54
N ILE A 211 0.33 1.89 6.60
CA ILE A 211 -1.11 1.77 6.86
C ILE A 211 -1.58 3.08 7.50
N HIS A 212 -2.54 3.76 6.89
CA HIS A 212 -3.17 4.96 7.45
C HIS A 212 -4.62 4.64 7.79
N ALA A 213 -5.02 4.78 9.05
CA ALA A 213 -6.35 4.41 9.50
C ALA A 213 -6.96 5.48 10.41
N ASN A 214 -8.28 5.62 10.34
CA ASN A 214 -9.04 6.34 11.34
C ASN A 214 -9.24 5.45 12.56
N SER A 215 -9.15 6.07 13.73
CA SER A 215 -9.45 5.45 15.00
C SER A 215 -10.36 6.36 15.78
N LYS A 216 -11.42 5.78 16.33
CA LYS A 216 -12.34 6.51 17.20
C LYS A 216 -11.57 7.02 18.42
N PRO A 217 -11.83 8.22 18.95
CA PRO A 217 -10.99 8.76 20.02
C PRO A 217 -10.94 7.87 21.26
N SER A 218 -12.07 7.32 21.75
CA SER A 218 -12.07 6.37 22.88
C SER A 218 -11.23 5.10 22.62
N HIS A 219 -11.17 4.65 21.36
CA HIS A 219 -10.37 3.50 20.93
C HIS A 219 -8.90 3.86 20.74
N TYR A 220 -8.60 5.06 20.27
CA TYR A 220 -7.26 5.55 19.96
C TYR A 220 -6.29 5.34 21.13
N GLN A 221 -6.72 5.59 22.37
CA GLN A 221 -5.90 5.36 23.56
C GLN A 221 -5.52 3.87 23.71
N ASN A 222 -6.47 2.96 23.53
CA ASN A 222 -6.21 1.53 23.63
C ASN A 222 -5.26 1.08 22.51
N GLU A 223 -5.49 1.54 21.28
CA GLU A 223 -4.64 1.23 20.13
C GLU A 223 -3.20 1.78 20.29
N MET A 224 -3.04 2.89 21.02
CA MET A 224 -1.71 3.40 21.40
C MET A 224 -1.02 2.49 22.42
N ASN A 225 -1.77 1.93 23.37
CA ASN A 225 -1.27 0.95 24.34
C ASN A 225 -1.03 -0.43 23.71
N TRP A 226 -1.71 -0.75 22.60
CA TRP A 226 -1.54 -2.00 21.84
C TRP A 226 -0.47 -1.86 20.77
N ARG A 227 0.63 -1.21 21.16
CA ARG A 227 1.88 -1.15 20.42
C ARG A 227 2.89 -2.05 21.09
N PHE A 228 3.57 -2.84 20.27
CA PHE A 228 4.47 -3.88 20.70
C PHE A 228 5.85 -3.60 20.14
N TYR A 229 6.85 -3.59 21.00
CA TYR A 229 8.22 -3.30 20.63
C TYR A 229 9.19 -4.26 21.30
N ASN A 230 10.13 -4.80 20.55
CA ASN A 230 11.26 -5.52 21.10
C ASN A 230 12.47 -5.31 20.18
N LYS A 231 13.47 -4.58 20.68
CA LYS A 231 14.65 -4.20 19.90
C LYS A 231 15.44 -5.40 19.41
N ASP A 232 15.59 -6.43 20.26
CA ASP A 232 16.46 -7.57 19.97
C ASP A 232 15.85 -8.48 18.88
N LEU A 233 14.52 -8.55 18.83
CA LEU A 233 13.77 -9.30 17.83
C LEU A 233 13.39 -8.48 16.58
N LYS A 234 13.73 -7.19 16.57
CA LYS A 234 13.26 -6.21 15.58
C LYS A 234 11.73 -6.24 15.42
N LEU A 235 11.04 -6.28 16.55
CA LEU A 235 9.58 -6.22 16.65
C LEU A 235 9.16 -4.75 16.84
N HIS A 236 8.28 -4.25 15.98
CA HIS A 236 7.78 -2.87 16.02
C HIS A 236 6.42 -2.77 15.34
N THR A 237 5.37 -3.16 16.04
CA THR A 237 4.03 -3.28 15.46
C THR A 237 2.93 -2.73 16.34
N GLY A 238 1.72 -2.60 15.80
CA GLY A 238 0.56 -2.19 16.57
C GLY A 238 -0.74 -2.56 15.89
N TYR A 239 -1.81 -2.61 16.70
CA TYR A 239 -3.15 -2.86 16.21
C TYR A 239 -3.74 -1.63 15.49
N ALA A 240 -4.62 -1.87 14.51
CA ALA A 240 -5.43 -0.86 13.85
C ALA A 240 -6.78 -1.47 13.46
N ASP A 241 -7.86 -0.73 13.71
CA ASP A 241 -9.20 -1.05 13.23
C ASP A 241 -9.44 -0.45 11.83
N PHE A 242 -9.89 -1.26 10.88
CA PHE A 242 -10.09 -0.82 9.49
C PHE A 242 -11.52 -0.46 9.15
N ARG A 243 -12.47 -0.67 10.07
CA ARG A 243 -13.91 -0.49 9.81
C ARG A 243 -14.29 0.96 9.53
N TYR A 244 -13.52 1.92 10.06
CA TYR A 244 -13.80 3.37 10.00
C TYR A 244 -13.08 4.12 8.87
N GLY A 245 -12.44 3.39 7.95
CA GLY A 245 -11.66 3.99 6.88
C GLY A 245 -10.17 3.79 7.07
N ALA A 246 -9.54 3.07 6.14
CA ALA A 246 -8.10 2.90 6.09
C ALA A 246 -7.56 2.80 4.67
N PHE A 247 -6.40 3.42 4.41
CA PHE A 247 -5.63 3.19 3.18
C PHE A 247 -4.52 2.19 3.45
N VAL A 248 -4.44 1.17 2.58
CA VAL A 248 -3.44 0.11 2.67
C VAL A 248 -2.79 -0.17 1.31
N PRO A 249 -1.49 -0.50 1.26
CA PRO A 249 -0.87 -1.02 0.06
C PRO A 249 -1.36 -2.44 -0.26
N ARG A 250 -1.69 -2.69 -1.53
CA ARG A 250 -2.09 -4.03 -2.00
C ARG A 250 -1.01 -5.07 -1.76
N TRP A 251 0.26 -4.71 -1.92
CA TRP A 251 1.38 -5.64 -1.72
C TRP A 251 1.51 -6.11 -0.26
N LYS A 252 1.16 -5.25 0.72
CA LYS A 252 1.10 -5.65 2.13
C LYS A 252 0.03 -6.71 2.36
N VAL A 253 -1.13 -6.55 1.71
CA VAL A 253 -2.20 -7.54 1.74
C VAL A 253 -1.76 -8.85 1.07
N GLN A 254 -1.10 -8.80 -0.08
CA GLN A 254 -0.59 -10.00 -0.75
C GLN A 254 0.47 -10.73 0.10
N ASN A 255 1.36 -9.98 0.76
CA ASN A 255 2.32 -10.54 1.69
C ASN A 255 1.62 -11.20 2.89
N PHE A 256 0.61 -10.53 3.46
CA PHE A 256 -0.19 -11.08 4.54
C PHE A 256 -0.88 -12.40 4.18
N LEU A 257 -1.49 -12.49 2.99
CA LEU A 257 -2.10 -13.74 2.53
C LEU A 257 -1.05 -14.87 2.39
N THR A 258 0.18 -14.52 1.99
CA THR A 258 1.30 -15.46 1.93
C THR A 258 1.74 -15.91 3.33
N GLN A 259 1.82 -14.98 4.28
CA GLN A 259 2.12 -15.27 5.69
C GLN A 259 1.05 -16.20 6.29
N LEU A 260 -0.24 -15.90 6.06
CA LEU A 260 -1.35 -16.74 6.51
C LEU A 260 -1.25 -18.16 5.93
N GLY A 261 -1.05 -18.30 4.62
CA GLY A 261 -0.93 -19.61 3.97
C GLY A 261 0.25 -20.45 4.49
N LYS A 262 1.32 -19.81 4.97
CA LYS A 262 2.50 -20.50 5.55
C LYS A 262 2.41 -20.76 7.04
N SER A 263 1.55 -20.03 7.74
CA SER A 263 1.43 -20.10 9.20
C SER A 263 0.75 -21.39 9.70
N GLY A 264 0.04 -22.12 8.82
CA GLY A 264 -0.72 -23.31 9.20
C GLY A 264 -1.88 -23.03 10.17
N GLN A 265 -2.38 -21.78 10.19
CA GLN A 265 -3.48 -21.37 11.06
C GLN A 265 -4.78 -22.12 10.77
N SER A 266 -5.59 -22.33 11.80
CA SER A 266 -6.90 -22.96 11.66
C SER A 266 -7.86 -22.07 10.85
N LYS A 267 -8.88 -22.69 10.24
CA LYS A 267 -9.90 -21.97 9.45
C LYS A 267 -10.56 -20.83 10.25
N ASP A 268 -10.80 -21.04 11.54
CA ASP A 268 -11.44 -20.04 12.39
C ASP A 268 -10.53 -18.85 12.67
N ASN A 269 -9.21 -19.07 12.81
CA ASN A 269 -8.25 -17.98 12.96
C ASN A 269 -8.09 -17.17 11.66
N ILE A 270 -8.18 -17.82 10.50
CA ILE A 270 -8.14 -17.15 9.18
C ILE A 270 -9.33 -16.19 9.01
N ARG A 271 -10.52 -16.54 9.54
CA ARG A 271 -11.71 -15.67 9.49
C ARG A 271 -11.55 -14.36 10.28
N GLN A 272 -10.65 -14.35 11.26
CA GLN A 272 -10.31 -13.21 12.11
C GLN A 272 -9.11 -12.40 11.57
N ALA A 273 -8.84 -12.51 10.27
CA ALA A 273 -7.72 -11.89 9.57
C ALA A 273 -7.48 -10.40 9.90
N GLU A 274 -8.52 -9.63 10.19
CA GLU A 274 -8.37 -8.21 10.52
C GLU A 274 -7.56 -7.94 11.79
N HIS A 275 -7.63 -8.84 12.78
CA HIS A 275 -6.87 -8.71 14.02
C HIS A 275 -5.39 -9.07 13.84
N TYR A 276 -5.07 -9.84 12.80
CA TYR A 276 -3.71 -10.26 12.50
C TYR A 276 -3.00 -9.28 11.57
N PHE A 277 -3.71 -8.73 10.59
CA PHE A 277 -3.09 -8.01 9.47
C PHE A 277 -2.14 -6.88 9.90
N SER A 278 -2.63 -5.91 10.70
CA SER A 278 -1.79 -4.77 11.14
C SER A 278 -0.58 -5.23 11.95
N ILE A 279 -0.80 -6.18 12.87
CA ILE A 279 0.24 -6.74 13.74
C ILE A 279 1.31 -7.45 12.89
N TRP A 280 0.90 -8.29 11.94
CA TRP A 280 1.78 -9.12 11.11
C TRP A 280 2.51 -8.35 10.02
N MET A 281 2.15 -7.09 9.76
CA MET A 281 3.01 -6.22 8.94
C MET A 281 4.31 -5.86 9.65
N ASN A 282 4.40 -6.10 10.96
CA ASN A 282 5.50 -5.67 11.82
C ASN A 282 5.89 -4.20 11.57
N GLN A 283 4.88 -3.34 11.49
CA GLN A 283 5.03 -1.90 11.34
C GLN A 283 3.99 -1.22 12.21
N PHE A 284 4.34 -0.08 12.81
CA PHE A 284 3.33 0.74 13.44
C PHE A 284 2.36 1.27 12.37
N PRO A 285 1.03 1.22 12.57
CA PRO A 285 0.08 1.97 11.75
C PRO A 285 0.11 3.46 12.07
N TRP A 286 -0.28 4.32 11.12
CA TRP A 286 -0.50 5.74 11.35
C TRP A 286 -1.99 6.01 11.62
N LEU A 287 -2.32 6.09 12.91
CA LEU A 287 -3.69 6.26 13.39
C LEU A 287 -4.05 7.74 13.51
N LEU A 288 -5.23 8.12 13.03
CA LEU A 288 -5.84 9.44 13.21
C LEU A 288 -7.03 9.33 14.17
N SER A 289 -6.98 10.07 15.28
CA SER A 289 -8.06 10.16 16.27
C SER A 289 -9.21 10.98 15.71
N ASN A 290 -10.19 10.31 15.09
CA ASN A 290 -11.30 10.93 14.37
C ASN A 290 -12.63 10.31 14.80
N PRO A 291 -13.65 11.10 15.18
CA PRO A 291 -14.93 10.54 15.56
C PRO A 291 -15.65 9.95 14.34
N PRO A 292 -15.95 8.64 14.34
CA PRO A 292 -16.67 8.00 13.25
C PRO A 292 -18.12 8.50 13.19
N HIS A 293 -18.70 8.42 12.00
CA HIS A 293 -20.12 8.69 11.80
C HIS A 293 -20.80 7.37 11.43
N THR A 294 -22.04 7.18 11.83
CA THR A 294 -22.90 6.08 11.35
C THR A 294 -23.29 6.34 9.90
N ALA A 295 -23.78 5.32 9.20
CA ALA A 295 -24.20 5.44 7.79
C ALA A 295 -25.33 6.45 7.55
N ASN A 296 -26.09 6.85 8.57
CA ASN A 296 -27.08 7.95 8.47
C ASN A 296 -26.46 9.35 8.70
N GLY A 297 -25.14 9.45 8.83
CA GLY A 297 -24.40 10.70 9.01
C GLY A 297 -24.41 11.26 10.43
N VAL A 298 -24.91 10.50 11.42
CA VAL A 298 -24.88 10.89 12.84
C VAL A 298 -23.51 10.53 13.43
N LYS A 299 -23.00 11.32 14.37
CA LYS A 299 -21.76 10.98 15.10
C LYS A 299 -22.01 9.69 15.89
N ALA A 300 -21.18 8.68 15.66
CA ALA A 300 -21.32 7.39 16.34
C ALA A 300 -20.85 7.50 17.80
N THR A 301 -21.58 6.86 18.70
CA THR A 301 -21.32 6.84 20.15
C THR A 301 -20.52 5.61 20.58
N ASP A 302 -20.20 5.49 21.87
CA ASP A 302 -19.63 4.27 22.46
C ASP A 302 -20.57 3.08 22.43
N LEU A 303 -21.88 3.30 22.41
CA LEU A 303 -22.85 2.21 22.25
C LEU A 303 -22.90 1.68 20.82
N ASP A 304 -22.63 2.54 19.83
CA ASP A 304 -22.65 2.17 18.40
C ASP A 304 -21.36 1.44 17.97
N ILE A 305 -20.30 1.57 18.77
CA ILE A 305 -18.94 1.15 18.47
C ILE A 305 -18.31 0.61 19.75
N ALA A 306 -18.68 -0.63 20.08
CA ALA A 306 -18.00 -1.40 21.11
C ALA A 306 -16.87 -2.22 20.48
N TYR A 307 -15.76 -2.37 21.22
CA TYR A 307 -14.80 -3.41 20.88
C TYR A 307 -15.46 -4.79 21.08
N PRO A 308 -15.27 -5.72 20.13
CA PRO A 308 -15.65 -7.11 20.35
C PRO A 308 -14.98 -7.65 21.62
N GLU A 309 -15.72 -8.38 22.45
CA GLU A 309 -15.20 -8.97 23.70
C GLU A 309 -13.95 -9.84 23.49
N MET A 310 -13.86 -10.48 22.33
CA MET A 310 -12.76 -11.37 21.95
C MET A 310 -11.55 -10.65 21.35
N LEU A 311 -11.61 -9.34 21.13
CA LEU A 311 -10.55 -8.59 20.44
C LEU A 311 -9.20 -8.72 21.14
N ASP A 312 -9.17 -8.63 22.46
CA ASP A 312 -7.95 -8.80 23.26
C ASP A 312 -7.29 -10.15 23.02
N THR A 313 -8.10 -11.21 22.90
CA THR A 313 -7.62 -12.57 22.69
C THR A 313 -6.98 -12.70 21.32
N TYR A 314 -7.61 -12.18 20.27
CA TYR A 314 -7.08 -12.24 18.91
C TYR A 314 -5.86 -11.34 18.72
N THR A 315 -5.87 -10.12 19.25
CA THR A 315 -4.73 -9.22 19.26
C THR A 315 -3.54 -9.87 19.96
N TYR A 316 -3.77 -10.50 21.13
CA TYR A 316 -2.71 -11.21 21.86
C TYR A 316 -2.18 -12.43 21.09
N ASP A 317 -3.04 -13.23 20.49
CA ASP A 317 -2.60 -14.40 19.74
C ASP A 317 -1.78 -14.01 18.50
N ALA A 318 -2.21 -12.97 17.79
CA ALA A 318 -1.50 -12.43 16.64
C ALA A 318 -0.08 -11.97 16.99
N ILE A 319 0.09 -11.19 18.08
CA ILE A 319 1.42 -10.72 18.50
C ILE A 319 2.30 -11.85 19.04
N ARG A 320 1.70 -12.79 19.78
CA ARG A 320 2.41 -13.97 20.29
C ARG A 320 2.95 -14.82 19.14
N HIS A 321 2.14 -15.03 18.10
CA HIS A 321 2.57 -15.76 16.92
C HIS A 321 3.70 -15.03 16.19
N LEU A 322 3.54 -13.71 15.97
CA LEU A 322 4.58 -12.89 15.37
C LEU A 322 5.89 -13.02 16.14
N GLN A 323 5.91 -12.77 17.45
CA GLN A 323 7.14 -12.84 18.24
C GLN A 323 7.79 -14.23 18.19
N ARG A 324 7.01 -15.31 18.22
CA ARG A 324 7.54 -16.69 18.08
C ARG A 324 8.23 -16.89 16.74
N THR A 325 7.61 -16.45 15.65
CA THR A 325 8.20 -16.53 14.32
C THR A 325 9.47 -15.69 14.23
N LEU A 326 9.44 -14.45 14.76
CA LEU A 326 10.61 -13.57 14.79
C LEU A 326 11.78 -14.16 15.59
N THR A 327 11.49 -14.97 16.61
CA THR A 327 12.48 -15.66 17.46
C THR A 327 13.04 -16.91 16.80
N ALA A 328 12.23 -17.61 16.00
CA ALA A 328 12.63 -18.86 15.34
C ALA A 328 13.68 -18.65 14.25
N ASP A 329 13.66 -17.50 13.57
CA ASP A 329 14.62 -17.13 12.54
C ASP A 329 15.16 -15.71 12.76
N THR A 330 16.36 -15.64 13.36
CA THR A 330 17.11 -14.39 13.55
C THR A 330 18.24 -14.24 12.54
N SER A 331 18.22 -15.01 11.45
CA SER A 331 19.25 -14.93 10.42
C SER A 331 19.22 -13.59 9.68
N SER A 332 20.26 -13.29 8.91
CA SER A 332 20.31 -12.08 8.09
C SER A 332 19.33 -12.08 6.92
N SER A 333 18.74 -13.23 6.59
CA SER A 333 17.84 -13.43 5.45
C SER A 333 16.68 -14.36 5.84
N PRO A 334 15.81 -13.90 6.77
CA PRO A 334 14.78 -14.75 7.32
C PRO A 334 13.77 -15.17 6.25
N GLN A 335 13.27 -16.40 6.33
CA GLN A 335 12.32 -16.96 5.36
C GLN A 335 10.86 -16.83 5.79
N ASP A 336 10.59 -15.96 6.77
CA ASP A 336 9.31 -15.83 7.46
C ASP A 336 8.40 -14.72 6.92
N TYR A 337 8.86 -13.95 5.92
CA TYR A 337 8.11 -12.87 5.25
C TYR A 337 7.72 -11.71 6.16
N PHE A 338 8.34 -11.56 7.34
CA PHE A 338 8.11 -10.45 8.26
C PHE A 338 9.15 -9.36 8.10
N GLU A 339 8.68 -8.13 7.88
CA GLU A 339 9.56 -6.96 7.78
C GLU A 339 10.32 -6.74 9.08
N ARG A 340 11.63 -6.51 9.01
CA ARG A 340 12.48 -6.32 10.21
C ARG A 340 13.00 -4.89 10.33
N GLU A 341 12.81 -4.07 9.32
CA GLU A 341 13.23 -2.67 9.31
C GLU A 341 12.00 -1.79 9.45
N SER A 342 12.08 -0.76 10.30
CA SER A 342 10.97 0.19 10.46
C SER A 342 10.89 1.10 9.24
N GLU A 343 9.71 1.16 8.63
CA GLU A 343 9.45 2.00 7.48
C GLU A 343 9.44 3.49 7.88
N PRO A 344 10.07 4.37 7.08
CA PRO A 344 9.99 5.80 7.29
C PRO A 344 8.57 6.34 7.00
N PRO A 345 8.10 7.36 7.74
CA PRO A 345 8.73 7.94 8.92
C PRO A 345 8.64 6.99 10.11
N VAL A 346 9.72 6.95 10.89
CA VAL A 346 9.71 6.31 12.21
C VAL A 346 8.65 6.96 13.10
N LEU A 347 8.23 6.23 14.14
CA LEU A 347 7.08 6.60 14.97
C LEU A 347 7.15 8.05 15.51
N GLN A 348 8.34 8.50 15.89
CA GLN A 348 8.55 9.84 16.47
C GLN A 348 8.30 10.99 15.49
N HIS A 349 8.35 10.71 14.19
CA HIS A 349 8.12 11.67 13.12
C HIS A 349 6.67 11.66 12.60
N ARG A 350 5.79 10.85 13.21
CA ARG A 350 4.37 10.75 12.85
C ARG A 350 3.54 11.70 13.69
N ASP A 351 3.64 12.98 13.36
CA ASP A 351 3.08 14.08 14.14
C ASP A 351 1.63 14.43 13.81
N VAL A 352 1.06 13.90 12.74
CA VAL A 352 -0.36 14.09 12.39
C VAL A 352 -1.24 13.22 13.27
N ARG A 353 -2.24 13.82 13.93
CA ARG A 353 -3.03 13.17 14.98
C ARG A 353 -4.53 13.09 14.72
N SER A 354 -5.12 14.03 14.00
CA SER A 354 -6.54 14.04 13.69
C SER A 354 -6.82 14.83 12.42
N SER A 355 -8.00 14.62 11.84
CA SER A 355 -8.53 15.37 10.72
C SER A 355 -9.43 16.50 11.21
N CYS A 356 -9.46 17.59 10.47
CA CYS A 356 -10.40 18.68 10.70
C CYS A 356 -11.83 18.27 10.34
N SER A 357 -12.82 18.80 11.07
CA SER A 357 -14.26 18.55 10.86
C SER A 357 -14.75 18.79 9.44
N ASN A 358 -14.08 19.66 8.68
CA ASN A 358 -14.42 20.00 7.30
C ASN A 358 -13.62 19.20 6.26
N ASP A 359 -12.84 18.20 6.67
CA ASP A 359 -12.00 17.37 5.80
C ASP A 359 -10.99 18.19 4.97
N ARG A 360 -10.58 19.37 5.47
CA ARG A 360 -9.70 20.32 4.77
C ARG A 360 -8.32 20.48 5.39
N CYS A 361 -8.12 19.92 6.57
CA CYS A 361 -6.83 19.94 7.23
C CYS A 361 -6.65 18.73 8.13
N LEU A 362 -5.42 18.59 8.59
CA LEU A 362 -4.90 17.60 9.50
C LEU A 362 -4.28 18.37 10.67
N PHE A 363 -4.70 18.09 11.89
CA PHE A 363 -4.06 18.60 13.07
C PHE A 363 -2.77 17.83 13.34
N MET A 364 -1.69 18.56 13.59
CA MET A 364 -0.37 17.99 13.85
C MET A 364 0.22 18.54 15.15
N THR A 365 0.90 17.67 15.90
CA THR A 365 1.59 17.99 17.15
C THR A 365 2.65 16.92 17.47
N ASN A 366 3.77 17.35 18.05
CA ASN A 366 4.76 16.44 18.64
C ASN A 366 4.48 16.12 20.12
N MET A 367 3.52 16.80 20.74
CA MET A 367 3.12 16.56 22.12
C MET A 367 2.22 15.32 22.17
N ASP A 368 2.81 14.21 22.59
CA ASP A 368 2.16 12.90 22.72
C ASP A 368 2.20 12.45 24.18
N PRO A 369 1.05 12.32 24.87
CA PRO A 369 1.03 11.94 26.27
C PRO A 369 1.21 10.43 26.49
N PHE A 370 1.13 9.62 25.44
CA PHE A 370 1.20 8.16 25.55
C PHE A 370 2.64 7.68 25.78
N VAL A 371 2.76 6.58 26.52
CA VAL A 371 4.05 5.95 26.79
C VAL A 371 4.62 5.43 25.46
N ARG A 372 5.88 5.78 25.18
CA ARG A 372 6.57 5.26 23.99
C ARG A 372 6.77 3.75 24.12
N PRO A 373 6.48 2.95 23.07
CA PRO A 373 6.53 1.50 23.14
C PRO A 373 7.95 0.96 23.44
N GLU A 374 9.00 1.72 23.13
CA GLU A 374 10.39 1.37 23.46
C GLU A 374 10.66 1.29 24.97
N GLN A 375 9.79 1.87 25.81
CA GLN A 375 9.90 1.80 27.26
C GLN A 375 9.30 0.52 27.85
N ILE A 376 8.51 -0.22 27.07
CA ILE A 376 7.85 -1.45 27.49
C ILE A 376 8.19 -2.55 26.47
N PRO A 377 9.37 -3.17 26.58
CA PRO A 377 9.74 -4.29 25.73
C PRO A 377 8.71 -5.41 25.86
N PHE A 378 8.10 -5.79 24.74
CA PHE A 378 7.15 -6.87 24.69
C PHE A 378 7.86 -8.23 24.69
N ASP A 379 7.37 -9.12 25.54
CA ASP A 379 7.73 -10.53 25.55
C ASP A 379 6.52 -11.35 25.99
N TYR A 380 6.01 -12.23 25.12
CA TYR A 380 4.83 -13.06 25.38
C TYR A 380 4.98 -14.00 26.59
N GLN A 381 6.22 -14.28 27.03
CA GLN A 381 6.43 -15.07 28.26
C GLN A 381 6.13 -14.25 29.52
N ASN A 382 6.39 -12.94 29.47
CA ASN A 382 6.21 -12.02 30.58
C ASN A 382 4.86 -11.30 30.53
N ILE A 383 4.41 -10.92 29.34
CA ILE A 383 3.14 -10.23 29.09
C ILE A 383 2.20 -11.25 28.45
N THR A 384 1.40 -11.89 29.28
CA THR A 384 0.59 -13.05 28.89
C THR A 384 -0.81 -12.73 28.37
N SER A 385 -1.19 -11.44 28.34
CA SER A 385 -2.48 -10.95 27.86
C SER A 385 -2.46 -9.45 27.57
N ILE A 386 -3.43 -8.94 26.79
CA ILE A 386 -3.59 -7.49 26.53
C ILE A 386 -3.84 -6.69 27.82
N PRO A 387 -4.73 -7.09 28.74
CA PRO A 387 -4.89 -6.36 30.00
C PRO A 387 -3.59 -6.24 30.82
N ARG A 388 -2.70 -7.24 30.74
CA ARG A 388 -1.39 -7.19 31.41
C ARG A 388 -0.45 -6.19 30.73
N LEU A 389 -0.51 -6.08 29.41
CA LEU A 389 0.21 -5.04 28.66
C LEU A 389 -0.31 -3.65 29.05
N GLU A 390 -1.62 -3.45 29.03
CA GLU A 390 -2.26 -2.19 29.41
C GLU A 390 -1.90 -1.77 30.82
N ASN A 391 -1.86 -2.70 31.78
CA ASN A 391 -1.39 -2.42 33.14
C ASN A 391 0.07 -1.93 33.17
N ALA A 392 0.94 -2.46 32.31
CA ALA A 392 2.32 -1.98 32.21
C ALA A 392 2.39 -0.56 31.62
N TYR A 393 1.57 -0.26 30.61
CA TYR A 393 1.42 1.09 30.05
C TYR A 393 0.88 2.07 31.10
N ASN A 394 -0.18 1.69 31.80
CA ASN A 394 -0.82 2.51 32.83
C ASN A 394 0.14 2.81 33.99
N ALA A 395 1.03 1.89 34.35
CA ALA A 395 2.04 2.10 35.39
C ALA A 395 3.07 3.19 35.05
N LEU A 396 3.28 3.48 33.75
CA LEU A 396 4.20 4.51 33.26
C LEU A 396 3.48 5.73 32.68
N SER A 397 2.14 5.69 32.62
CA SER A 397 1.34 6.71 31.97
C SER A 397 1.35 8.01 32.77
N ASN A 398 1.48 9.13 32.06
CA ASN A 398 1.24 10.46 32.63
C ASN A 398 -0.24 10.88 32.52
N VAL A 399 -1.07 10.08 31.85
CA VAL A 399 -2.51 10.30 31.72
C VAL A 399 -3.18 9.88 33.03
N PRO A 400 -3.87 10.78 33.75
CA PRO A 400 -4.58 10.41 34.97
C PRO A 400 -5.63 9.31 34.70
N PRO A 401 -5.83 8.33 35.60
CA PRO A 401 -6.83 7.28 35.39
C PRO A 401 -8.28 7.79 35.25
N THR A 402 -8.57 8.95 35.82
CA THR A 402 -9.89 9.62 35.71
C THR A 402 -10.02 10.48 34.46
N PHE A 403 -8.99 10.52 33.61
CA PHE A 403 -8.97 11.35 32.42
C PHE A 403 -9.60 10.59 31.25
N GLU A 404 -10.78 11.05 30.83
CA GLU A 404 -11.46 10.49 29.67
C GLU A 404 -10.86 11.07 28.39
N TRP A 405 -10.08 10.26 27.67
CA TRP A 405 -9.37 10.74 26.48
C TRP A 405 -10.32 11.25 25.38
N ASP A 406 -11.53 10.70 25.25
CA ASP A 406 -12.49 11.20 24.25
C ASP A 406 -12.86 12.68 24.46
N GLU A 407 -12.98 13.12 25.72
CA GLU A 407 -13.31 14.50 26.09
C GLU A 407 -12.19 15.48 25.75
N HIS A 408 -10.95 15.00 25.74
CA HIS A 408 -9.75 15.83 25.60
C HIS A 408 -8.84 15.45 24.44
N SER A 409 -9.32 14.65 23.50
CA SER A 409 -8.51 14.11 22.40
C SER A 409 -8.17 15.16 21.33
N TYR A 410 -7.22 14.81 20.46
CA TYR A 410 -6.68 15.72 19.43
C TYR A 410 -7.73 16.34 18.49
N HIS A 411 -8.84 15.64 18.19
CA HIS A 411 -9.88 16.15 17.29
C HIS A 411 -10.59 17.39 17.81
N ARG A 412 -10.62 17.60 19.13
CA ARG A 412 -11.25 18.76 19.79
C ARG A 412 -10.62 20.11 19.40
N VAL A 413 -9.39 20.11 18.88
CA VAL A 413 -8.77 21.34 18.35
C VAL A 413 -9.43 21.82 17.06
N VAL A 414 -10.05 20.91 16.32
CA VAL A 414 -10.46 21.09 14.92
C VAL A 414 -11.88 20.59 14.64
N ASP A 415 -12.71 20.47 15.68
CA ASP A 415 -14.10 20.01 15.58
C ASP A 415 -15.14 21.14 15.44
N ASN A 416 -14.71 22.40 15.55
CA ASN A 416 -15.51 23.64 15.55
C ASN A 416 -16.37 23.87 16.79
N ASP A 417 -16.18 23.11 17.86
CA ASP A 417 -16.86 23.38 19.11
C ASP A 417 -15.94 24.15 20.05
N PRO A 418 -16.16 25.47 20.26
CA PRO A 418 -15.31 26.26 21.15
C PRO A 418 -15.38 25.85 22.62
N ASN A 419 -16.31 24.95 22.99
CA ASN A 419 -16.48 24.46 24.35
C ASN A 419 -15.75 23.14 24.61
N THR A 420 -15.14 22.55 23.58
CA THR A 420 -14.38 21.32 23.72
C THR A 420 -12.91 21.60 23.46
N CYS A 421 -12.01 20.98 24.19
CA CYS A 421 -10.60 21.35 24.16
C CYS A 421 -9.71 20.11 24.20
N TRP A 422 -8.69 20.10 23.35
CA TRP A 422 -7.56 19.19 23.55
C TRP A 422 -6.71 19.70 24.71
N ASN A 423 -6.31 18.79 25.58
CA ASN A 423 -5.44 19.08 26.72
C ASN A 423 -4.09 18.37 26.51
N THR A 424 -2.99 19.10 26.69
CA THR A 424 -1.64 18.54 26.51
C THR A 424 -1.23 17.57 27.62
N ILE A 425 -2.02 17.46 28.69
CA ILE A 425 -1.85 16.65 29.92
C ILE A 425 -0.64 17.06 30.77
N THR A 426 0.47 17.38 30.12
CA THR A 426 1.68 17.93 30.72
C THR A 426 1.99 19.29 30.13
N GLY A 427 2.74 20.11 30.88
CA GLY A 427 3.14 21.43 30.39
C GLY A 427 4.04 21.33 29.14
N PRO A 428 3.67 21.99 28.02
CA PRO A 428 4.49 21.99 26.81
C PRO A 428 5.92 22.43 27.07
N LYS A 429 6.88 21.74 26.48
CA LYS A 429 8.31 22.05 26.58
C LYS A 429 8.71 23.06 25.50
N LYS A 430 9.81 23.77 25.72
CA LYS A 430 10.45 24.56 24.66
C LYS A 430 10.76 23.64 23.46
N GLY A 431 10.28 24.02 22.28
CA GLY A 431 10.42 23.27 21.03
C GLY A 431 9.18 22.44 20.67
N ASP A 432 8.28 22.20 21.62
CA ASP A 432 7.00 21.56 21.33
C ASP A 432 6.15 22.43 20.42
N TYR A 433 5.29 21.79 19.63
CA TYR A 433 4.50 22.47 18.64
C TYR A 433 3.15 21.81 18.39
N PHE A 434 2.23 22.62 17.91
CA PHE A 434 0.97 22.19 17.34
C PHE A 434 0.69 23.01 16.07
N GLY A 435 -0.17 22.52 15.20
CA GLY A 435 -0.42 23.19 13.93
C GLY A 435 -1.44 22.51 13.05
N LEU A 436 -1.58 23.06 11.84
CA LEU A 436 -2.44 22.52 10.80
C LEU A 436 -1.61 22.21 9.56
N MET A 437 -1.85 21.04 8.99
CA MET A 437 -1.44 20.64 7.67
C MET A 437 -2.68 20.68 6.77
N LEU A 438 -2.62 21.35 5.63
CA LEU A 438 -3.81 21.76 4.86
C LEU A 438 -3.92 20.98 3.57
N VAL A 439 -5.02 20.27 3.32
CA VAL A 439 -5.21 19.40 2.13
C VAL A 439 -4.86 20.09 0.79
N GLY A 440 -5.04 21.41 0.73
CA GLY A 440 -4.54 22.25 -0.36
C GLY A 440 -3.85 23.51 0.17
N ALA A 441 -3.23 24.25 -0.74
CA ALA A 441 -2.53 25.48 -0.38
C ALA A 441 -3.51 26.60 0.00
N THR A 442 -3.18 27.35 1.05
CA THR A 442 -3.95 28.54 1.45
C THR A 442 -3.05 29.75 1.67
N ARG A 443 -3.68 30.92 1.71
CA ARG A 443 -3.07 32.15 2.21
C ARG A 443 -3.74 32.49 3.54
N THR A 444 -2.97 32.96 4.51
CA THR A 444 -3.54 33.62 5.68
C THR A 444 -2.55 34.63 6.22
N ASP A 445 -3.09 35.72 6.75
CA ASP A 445 -2.38 36.79 7.46
C ASP A 445 -2.67 36.74 8.97
N LYS A 446 -3.44 35.74 9.43
CA LYS A 446 -3.78 35.59 10.85
C LYS A 446 -4.04 34.14 11.24
N ILE A 447 -3.58 33.80 12.43
CA ILE A 447 -3.91 32.57 13.14
C ILE A 447 -4.65 32.91 14.43
N THR A 448 -5.75 32.20 14.69
CA THR A 448 -6.51 32.30 15.93
C THR A 448 -6.40 30.98 16.69
N ILE A 449 -6.01 31.08 17.97
CA ILE A 449 -5.99 29.99 18.93
C ILE A 449 -7.06 30.29 19.98
N LEU A 450 -8.01 29.38 20.14
CA LEU A 450 -9.01 29.41 21.20
C LEU A 450 -8.50 28.58 22.37
N THR A 451 -8.57 29.14 23.57
CA THR A 451 -8.08 28.53 24.81
C THR A 451 -8.99 29.00 25.96
N PRO A 452 -9.34 28.14 26.92
CA PRO A 452 -10.33 28.50 27.94
C PRO A 452 -9.78 29.57 28.90
N THR A 453 -8.46 29.56 29.12
CA THR A 453 -7.76 30.50 29.98
C THR A 453 -6.59 31.14 29.24
N ILE A 454 -6.48 32.48 29.27
CA ILE A 454 -5.30 33.16 28.72
C ILE A 454 -4.17 33.07 29.77
N GLU A 455 -3.52 31.92 29.87
CA GLU A 455 -2.36 31.75 30.76
C GLU A 455 -1.10 32.43 30.21
N ILE A 456 -0.99 32.54 28.88
CA ILE A 456 0.20 33.06 28.21
C ILE A 456 0.17 34.59 28.13
N LYS A 457 0.87 35.25 29.05
CA LYS A 457 1.14 36.70 28.97
C LYS A 457 2.08 36.98 27.79
N ARG A 458 1.71 37.88 26.86
CA ARG A 458 2.50 38.22 25.65
C ARG A 458 2.78 36.99 24.76
N PRO A 459 1.74 36.37 24.18
CA PRO A 459 1.87 35.17 23.36
C PRO A 459 2.83 35.35 22.17
N GLU A 460 2.94 36.55 21.61
CA GLU A 460 3.87 36.88 20.51
C GLU A 460 5.35 36.72 20.88
N LYS A 461 5.68 36.68 22.18
CA LYS A 461 7.05 36.44 22.69
C LYS A 461 7.27 35.01 23.16
N GLN A 462 6.20 34.23 23.30
CA GLN A 462 6.25 32.87 23.82
C GLN A 462 5.98 31.82 22.74
N LEU A 463 5.30 32.21 21.66
CA LEU A 463 4.95 31.37 20.54
C LEU A 463 5.62 31.89 19.26
N SER A 464 6.33 31.02 18.56
CA SER A 464 6.84 31.30 17.22
C SER A 464 6.00 30.58 16.17
N VAL A 465 5.58 31.29 15.13
CA VAL A 465 4.78 30.72 14.04
C VAL A 465 5.67 30.50 12.82
N SER A 466 5.60 29.32 12.23
CA SER A 466 6.29 28.99 10.98
C SER A 466 5.31 28.37 9.99
N VAL A 467 5.56 28.58 8.71
CA VAL A 467 4.76 28.01 7.61
C VAL A 467 5.63 27.16 6.71
N LEU A 468 5.04 26.09 6.17
CA LEU A 468 5.68 25.20 5.21
C LEU A 468 5.30 25.63 3.79
N THR A 469 6.30 26.07 3.03
CA THR A 469 6.16 26.50 1.64
C THR A 469 6.00 25.33 0.68
N SER A 470 5.67 25.63 -0.58
CA SER A 470 5.50 24.60 -1.63
C SER A 470 6.80 23.87 -2.01
N ASP A 471 7.95 24.45 -1.73
CA ASP A 471 9.29 23.87 -1.87
C ASP A 471 9.76 23.12 -0.60
N SER A 472 8.82 22.77 0.28
CA SER A 472 9.06 21.96 1.48
C SER A 472 9.99 22.62 2.52
N GLN A 473 10.08 23.96 2.53
CA GLN A 473 10.88 24.71 3.49
C GLN A 473 10.02 25.32 4.59
N TRP A 474 10.46 25.17 5.84
CA TRP A 474 9.84 25.87 6.97
C TRP A 474 10.38 27.30 7.06
N ILE A 475 9.48 28.27 6.94
CA ILE A 475 9.80 29.70 7.05
C ILE A 475 9.14 30.26 8.30
N GLN A 476 9.95 30.83 9.18
CA GLN A 476 9.46 31.50 10.38
C GLN A 476 8.82 32.84 10.02
N CYS A 477 7.58 33.05 10.46
CA CYS A 477 6.84 34.29 10.26
C CYS A 477 7.09 35.26 11.41
N LYS A 478 7.09 36.56 11.10
CA LYS A 478 6.98 37.61 12.11
C LYS A 478 5.53 37.64 12.60
N SER A 479 5.31 37.33 13.88
CA SER A 479 3.99 37.35 14.51
C SER A 479 3.79 38.63 15.33
N THR A 480 2.62 39.23 15.23
CA THR A 480 2.20 40.37 16.07
C THR A 480 0.90 40.05 16.77
N LEU A 481 0.78 40.38 18.06
CA LEU A 481 -0.47 40.22 18.78
C LEU A 481 -1.49 41.21 18.22
N LEU A 482 -2.62 40.71 17.74
CA LEU A 482 -3.74 41.53 17.30
C LEU A 482 -4.60 41.90 18.52
N PRO A 483 -5.27 43.07 18.51
CA PRO A 483 -6.16 43.47 19.58
C PRO A 483 -7.16 42.36 19.86
N PRO A 484 -7.42 42.01 21.13
CA PRO A 484 -8.42 41.02 21.45
C PRO A 484 -9.75 41.49 20.84
N ALA A 485 -10.39 40.62 20.07
CA ALA A 485 -11.84 40.72 19.91
C ALA A 485 -12.43 40.71 21.33
N THR A 486 -13.59 41.30 21.53
CA THR A 486 -14.28 41.48 22.83
C THR A 486 -14.49 40.21 23.68
N THR A 487 -14.02 39.05 23.23
CA THR A 487 -14.10 37.71 23.82
C THR A 487 -12.81 37.32 24.56
N THR A 488 -12.96 36.97 25.83
CA THR A 488 -11.93 36.30 26.65
C THR A 488 -11.57 34.93 26.04
N GLY A 489 -10.33 34.45 26.24
CA GLY A 489 -9.91 33.12 25.78
C GLY A 489 -9.46 33.01 24.32
N ARG A 490 -9.15 34.15 23.67
CA ARG A 490 -8.73 34.16 22.25
C ARG A 490 -7.35 34.79 22.07
N ILE A 491 -6.42 34.03 21.50
CA ILE A 491 -5.11 34.52 21.06
C ILE A 491 -5.16 34.68 19.55
N SER A 492 -5.03 35.91 19.05
CA SER A 492 -4.99 36.21 17.61
C SER A 492 -3.64 36.80 17.23
N LEU A 493 -2.91 36.12 16.36
CA LEU A 493 -1.60 36.57 15.89
C LEU A 493 -1.68 36.93 14.41
N GLY A 494 -1.33 38.16 14.07
CA GLY A 494 -1.10 38.61 12.70
C GLY A 494 0.24 38.05 12.21
N LEU A 495 0.29 37.60 10.97
CA LEU A 495 1.41 36.87 10.38
C LEU A 495 1.99 37.64 9.20
N ASN A 496 3.30 37.88 9.25
CA ASN A 496 4.07 38.35 8.10
C ASN A 496 5.21 37.36 7.81
N CYS A 497 5.00 36.51 6.80
CA CYS A 497 5.93 35.46 6.38
C CYS A 497 6.81 35.87 5.19
N GLY A 498 7.07 37.18 5.01
CA GLY A 498 7.87 37.70 3.90
C GLY A 498 7.17 37.51 2.55
N ASN A 499 7.83 36.81 1.62
CA ASN A 499 7.34 36.60 0.25
C ASN A 499 6.41 35.37 0.09
N VAL A 500 6.13 34.64 1.17
CA VAL A 500 5.27 33.45 1.13
C VAL A 500 3.81 33.87 0.94
N LYS A 501 3.29 33.70 -0.27
CA LYS A 501 1.87 33.96 -0.57
C LYS A 501 0.97 32.80 -0.18
N TYR A 502 1.44 31.58 -0.36
CA TYR A 502 0.71 30.35 -0.10
C TYR A 502 1.58 29.37 0.66
N PHE A 503 0.98 28.65 1.60
CA PHE A 503 1.63 27.61 2.38
C PHE A 503 0.70 26.40 2.53
N ARG A 504 1.28 25.27 2.93
CA ARG A 504 0.60 23.97 3.07
C ARG A 504 0.50 23.49 4.48
N ALA A 505 1.36 23.97 5.36
CA ALA A 505 1.26 23.71 6.77
C ALA A 505 1.63 24.96 7.56
N ILE A 506 1.08 25.09 8.75
CA ILE A 506 1.38 26.15 9.70
C ILE A 506 1.58 25.52 11.07
N LYS A 507 2.65 25.91 11.74
CA LYS A 507 3.09 25.35 13.02
C LYS A 507 3.32 26.49 14.01
N VAL A 508 2.75 26.35 15.20
CA VAL A 508 2.97 27.20 16.37
C VAL A 508 3.88 26.44 17.32
N THR A 509 5.05 27.00 17.62
CA THR A 509 6.08 26.37 18.48
C THR A 509 6.27 27.13 19.77
N PHE A 510 6.33 26.43 20.89
CA PHE A 510 6.62 27.00 22.20
C PHE A 510 8.11 27.38 22.29
N THR A 511 8.38 28.66 22.52
CA THR A 511 9.75 29.17 22.71
C THR A 511 10.24 29.05 24.15
N LYS A 512 9.32 28.76 25.07
CA LYS A 512 9.54 28.54 26.50
C LYS A 512 8.70 27.36 26.98
N SER A 513 9.21 26.62 27.95
CA SER A 513 8.44 25.57 28.61
C SER A 513 7.39 26.18 29.53
N LEU A 514 6.19 25.59 29.54
CA LEU A 514 5.13 25.88 30.49
C LEU A 514 5.20 24.88 31.65
N GLN A 515 4.73 25.31 32.83
CA GLN A 515 4.67 24.44 34.02
C GLN A 515 3.34 23.70 34.13
N THR A 516 2.27 24.30 33.59
CA THR A 516 0.91 23.78 33.58
C THR A 516 0.55 23.23 32.20
N PRO A 517 -0.35 22.24 32.12
CA PRO A 517 -0.92 21.79 30.86
C PRO A 517 -1.54 22.96 30.08
N PHE A 518 -1.52 22.86 28.75
CA PHE A 518 -2.08 23.86 27.86
C PHE A 518 -3.31 23.29 27.17
N GLU A 519 -4.38 24.08 27.08
CA GLU A 519 -5.63 23.65 26.46
C GLU A 519 -5.93 24.46 25.20
N ILE A 520 -6.32 23.75 24.15
CA ILE A 520 -6.65 24.31 22.84
C ILE A 520 -8.05 23.86 22.45
N CYS A 521 -8.99 24.81 22.44
CA CYS A 521 -10.40 24.58 22.09
C CYS A 521 -10.73 24.92 20.64
N GLY A 522 -9.72 25.27 19.86
CA GLY A 522 -9.92 25.66 18.48
C GLY A 522 -8.68 26.27 17.85
N LEU A 523 -8.41 25.88 16.61
CA LEU A 523 -7.35 26.45 15.80
C LEU A 523 -7.91 26.85 14.43
N SER A 524 -7.92 28.15 14.13
CA SER A 524 -8.49 28.67 12.87
C SER A 524 -7.56 29.63 12.13
N LEU A 525 -7.65 29.58 10.81
CA LEU A 525 -7.04 30.52 9.86
C LEU A 525 -8.15 31.32 9.19
N ASP A 526 -7.91 32.58 8.83
CA ASP A 526 -8.98 33.52 8.41
C ASP A 526 -9.83 33.05 7.22
N HIS A 527 -9.27 32.21 6.33
CA HIS A 527 -9.99 31.66 5.17
C HIS A 527 -10.47 30.21 5.36
N LEU A 528 -10.21 29.62 6.52
CA LEU A 528 -10.70 28.29 6.90
C LEU A 528 -11.78 28.39 7.97
N SER A 529 -12.41 29.56 8.14
CA SER A 529 -13.48 29.76 9.11
C SER A 529 -14.55 28.70 8.93
N PHE A 530 -14.69 27.87 9.96
CA PHE A 530 -15.39 26.61 9.90
C PHE A 530 -16.89 26.76 10.20
N THR A 531 -17.57 27.58 9.41
CA THR A 531 -19.03 27.70 9.51
C THR A 531 -19.69 26.53 8.78
N CYS A 532 -20.43 25.70 9.52
CA CYS A 532 -21.18 24.56 9.03
C CYS A 532 -22.23 24.98 7.96
N PRO A 533 -22.16 24.49 6.71
CA PRO A 533 -23.15 24.77 5.69
C PRO A 533 -24.20 23.65 5.65
N LEU A 534 -24.88 23.40 6.76
CA LEU A 534 -26.03 22.49 6.80
C LEU A 534 -27.27 23.32 7.12
N LEU A 535 -27.81 24.05 6.13
CA LEU A 535 -29.23 24.46 6.07
C LEU A 535 -29.68 25.24 4.82
N SER A 536 -28.84 25.50 3.81
CA SER A 536 -29.29 26.20 2.60
C SER A 536 -28.87 25.46 1.33
N ASN A 537 -29.78 24.66 0.76
CA ASN A 537 -30.09 24.60 -0.68
C ASN A 537 -30.88 23.32 -1.02
N ILE A 538 -32.17 23.33 -0.72
CA ILE A 538 -33.16 22.57 -1.48
C ILE A 538 -34.13 23.61 -2.04
N THR A 539 -33.97 23.97 -3.31
CA THR A 539 -35.06 24.23 -4.28
C THR A 539 -34.53 24.80 -5.59
N ALA A 540 -35.17 24.36 -6.69
CA ALA A 540 -35.16 24.92 -8.05
C ALA A 540 -33.91 24.68 -8.92
N THR A 541 -33.97 24.28 -10.19
CA THR A 541 -35.05 23.95 -11.15
C THR A 541 -34.35 23.37 -12.39
N GLY A 542 -35.01 22.44 -13.09
CA GLY A 542 -34.53 21.95 -14.38
C GLY A 542 -34.82 22.86 -15.58
N LYS A 543 -34.13 22.62 -16.70
CA LYS A 543 -34.72 22.54 -18.06
C LYS A 543 -33.72 22.05 -19.11
N LYS A 544 -34.28 21.30 -20.06
CA LYS A 544 -33.71 20.57 -21.21
C LYS A 544 -33.10 21.44 -22.30
N ALA A 545 -32.19 20.86 -23.08
CA ALA A 545 -32.09 21.07 -24.54
C ALA A 545 -31.45 19.85 -25.24
N LYS A 546 -31.80 19.67 -26.52
CA LYS A 546 -31.74 18.46 -27.36
C LYS A 546 -30.49 18.39 -28.26
N ASN A 547 -30.13 17.15 -28.60
CA ASN A 547 -29.61 16.56 -29.86
C ASN A 547 -28.67 17.36 -30.80
N HIS A 548 -27.55 16.72 -31.17
CA HIS A 548 -27.27 16.40 -32.58
C HIS A 548 -26.34 15.19 -32.73
N THR A 549 -26.44 14.58 -33.91
CA THR A 549 -26.11 13.23 -34.37
C THR A 549 -24.86 13.15 -35.26
N ARG A 550 -24.36 11.91 -35.46
CA ARG A 550 -23.58 11.38 -36.62
C ARG A 550 -22.10 11.79 -36.71
N SER A 551 -21.16 11.02 -37.27
CA SER A 551 -21.10 9.69 -37.89
C SER A 551 -19.63 9.37 -38.23
N SER A 552 -19.26 8.09 -38.17
CA SER A 552 -18.32 7.34 -39.03
C SER A 552 -17.00 7.95 -39.52
N SER A 553 -15.90 7.19 -39.35
CA SER A 553 -15.19 6.61 -40.50
C SER A 553 -14.19 5.55 -40.06
N GLN A 554 -14.37 4.35 -40.63
CA GLN A 554 -13.43 3.24 -40.64
C GLN A 554 -12.52 3.31 -41.87
N SER A 555 -11.40 2.58 -41.76
CA SER A 555 -10.67 1.89 -42.84
C SER A 555 -9.66 2.72 -43.65
N LEU A 556 -8.38 2.36 -43.56
CA LEU A 556 -7.75 1.42 -44.49
C LEU A 556 -6.25 1.27 -44.13
N ILE A 557 -5.71 0.06 -44.21
CA ILE A 557 -4.50 -0.28 -44.99
C ILE A 557 -4.23 -1.78 -44.78
N SER A 558 -4.55 -2.53 -45.83
CA SER A 558 -4.10 -3.90 -46.07
C SER A 558 -3.26 -3.85 -47.34
N PHE A 559 -1.94 -3.99 -47.22
CA PHE A 559 -1.07 -4.44 -48.30
C PHE A 559 0.30 -4.85 -47.75
N LEU A 560 0.91 -5.88 -48.37
CA LEU A 560 2.23 -6.49 -48.11
C LEU A 560 2.23 -7.57 -47.02
N LEU A 561 2.62 -8.84 -47.21
CA LEU A 561 3.48 -9.48 -48.21
C LEU A 561 3.21 -11.00 -48.25
N LYS A 562 2.94 -11.52 -49.44
CA LYS A 562 3.14 -12.94 -49.80
C LYS A 562 4.61 -13.12 -50.20
N LYS A 563 5.34 -14.05 -49.58
CA LYS A 563 6.19 -15.03 -50.30
C LYS A 563 6.60 -16.18 -49.37
N GLN A 564 6.25 -17.38 -49.82
CA GLN A 564 6.71 -18.67 -49.31
C GLN A 564 8.18 -18.89 -49.65
N LEU A 565 8.95 -19.48 -48.73
CA LEU A 565 10.04 -20.40 -49.01
C LEU A 565 10.38 -21.18 -47.73
N LEU A 566 10.73 -22.46 -47.91
CA LEU A 566 11.26 -23.46 -46.95
C LEU A 566 10.27 -24.49 -46.34
N SER A 567 10.12 -25.57 -47.12
CA SER A 567 10.12 -27.00 -46.76
C SER A 567 9.19 -27.51 -45.63
N PRO A 568 8.18 -28.35 -45.92
CA PRO A 568 7.29 -28.92 -44.91
C PRO A 568 7.58 -30.40 -44.68
N ARG A 569 8.13 -30.76 -43.52
CA ARG A 569 7.96 -32.08 -42.87
C ARG A 569 8.59 -32.01 -41.48
N ALA A 570 7.86 -31.42 -40.53
CA ALA A 570 7.95 -31.67 -39.07
C ALA A 570 7.17 -30.62 -38.24
N LEU A 571 6.94 -29.40 -38.75
CA LEU A 571 6.38 -28.29 -37.96
C LEU A 571 5.17 -27.64 -38.64
N THR A 572 4.11 -27.40 -37.87
CA THR A 572 2.90 -26.70 -38.33
C THR A 572 3.25 -25.29 -38.80
N ARG A 573 2.49 -24.78 -39.79
CA ARG A 573 2.72 -23.45 -40.37
C ARG A 573 2.61 -22.35 -39.31
N SER A 574 1.69 -22.49 -38.35
CA SER A 574 1.50 -21.58 -37.22
C SER A 574 2.73 -21.51 -36.31
N LEU A 575 3.28 -22.67 -35.92
CA LEU A 575 4.47 -22.74 -35.07
C LEU A 575 5.70 -22.11 -35.74
N ARG A 576 5.86 -22.31 -37.07
CA ARG A 576 6.93 -21.64 -37.83
C ARG A 576 6.79 -20.13 -37.83
N THR A 577 5.58 -19.61 -38.02
CA THR A 577 5.32 -18.16 -37.98
C THR A 577 5.60 -17.58 -36.59
N ALA A 578 5.14 -18.25 -35.53
CA ALA A 578 5.39 -17.82 -34.15
C ALA A 578 6.88 -17.80 -33.80
N LEU A 579 7.62 -18.86 -34.13
CA LEU A 579 9.07 -18.92 -33.93
C LEU A 579 9.82 -17.85 -34.74
N ALA A 580 9.37 -17.58 -35.97
CA ALA A 580 9.95 -16.53 -36.80
C ALA A 580 9.74 -15.13 -36.20
N ILE A 581 8.54 -14.83 -35.69
CA ILE A 581 8.23 -13.55 -35.04
C ILE A 581 9.07 -13.37 -33.77
N VAL A 582 9.13 -14.38 -32.89
CA VAL A 582 9.92 -14.32 -31.65
C VAL A 582 11.40 -14.15 -31.96
N THR A 583 11.92 -14.85 -32.97
CA THR A 583 13.34 -14.75 -33.37
C THR A 583 13.65 -13.40 -34.00
N ALA A 584 12.74 -12.84 -34.81
CA ALA A 584 12.90 -11.51 -35.37
C ALA A 584 12.86 -10.42 -34.29
N GLY A 585 11.92 -10.50 -33.33
CA GLY A 585 11.83 -9.58 -32.20
C GLY A 585 13.07 -9.63 -31.31
N TRP A 586 13.56 -10.82 -30.98
CA TRP A 586 14.82 -11.00 -30.27
C TRP A 586 16.02 -10.39 -31.02
N PHE A 587 16.12 -10.64 -32.33
CA PHE A 587 17.22 -10.11 -33.13
C PHE A 587 17.21 -8.57 -33.14
N VAL A 588 16.04 -7.94 -33.25
CA VAL A 588 15.90 -6.48 -33.17
C VAL A 588 16.28 -5.97 -31.78
N GLY A 589 15.83 -6.61 -30.69
CA GLY A 589 16.20 -6.24 -29.32
C GLY A 589 17.70 -6.34 -29.08
N LEU A 590 18.32 -7.45 -29.52
CA LEU A 590 19.77 -7.66 -29.45
C LEU A 590 20.53 -6.59 -30.26
N LEU A 591 20.07 -6.29 -31.48
CA LEU A 591 20.71 -5.27 -32.32
C LEU A 591 20.61 -3.89 -31.66
N MET A 592 19.48 -3.57 -31.04
CA MET A 592 19.33 -2.32 -30.27
C MET A 592 20.33 -2.29 -29.12
N HIS A 593 20.37 -3.30 -28.24
CA HIS A 593 21.32 -3.32 -27.11
C HIS A 593 22.80 -3.35 -27.51
N LEU A 594 23.13 -3.84 -28.72
CA LEU A 594 24.50 -3.81 -29.25
C LEU A 594 24.86 -2.46 -29.89
N THR A 595 23.88 -1.69 -30.35
CA THR A 595 24.12 -0.41 -31.05
C THR A 595 23.86 0.82 -30.20
N THR A 596 23.06 0.69 -29.13
CA THR A 596 22.77 1.78 -28.19
C THR A 596 23.68 1.72 -26.98
N GLU A 597 24.07 2.89 -26.47
CA GLU A 597 24.79 2.96 -25.21
C GLU A 597 23.82 2.66 -24.04
N PRO A 598 24.22 1.81 -23.06
CA PRO A 598 23.39 1.54 -21.90
C PRO A 598 23.09 2.84 -21.14
N GLY A 599 21.80 3.18 -20.98
CA GLY A 599 21.34 4.38 -20.27
C GLY A 599 20.72 5.48 -21.14
N GLU A 600 20.56 5.26 -22.45
CA GLU A 600 19.73 6.15 -23.28
C GLU A 600 18.22 5.82 -23.14
N PRO A 601 17.35 6.86 -23.06
CA PRO A 601 15.91 6.68 -22.95
C PRO A 601 15.34 6.01 -24.21
N GLY A 602 14.72 4.85 -24.04
CA GLY A 602 14.17 4.05 -25.15
C GLY A 602 14.46 2.54 -25.03
N ILE A 603 15.32 2.14 -24.10
CA ILE A 603 15.54 0.73 -23.75
C ILE A 603 14.44 0.30 -22.76
N ILE A 604 13.63 -0.70 -23.13
CA ILE A 604 12.39 -1.12 -22.45
C ILE A 604 12.61 -1.66 -21.01
N ILE A 605 13.86 -1.78 -20.56
CA ILE A 605 14.20 -2.22 -19.20
C ILE A 605 15.16 -1.22 -18.58
N ASP A 606 14.63 -0.08 -18.13
CA ASP A 606 15.34 0.76 -17.18
C ASP A 606 15.32 0.07 -15.81
N PHE A 607 16.49 -0.32 -15.32
CA PHE A 607 16.66 -0.86 -13.97
C PHE A 607 16.51 0.28 -12.97
N ILE A 608 15.27 0.63 -12.65
CA ILE A 608 14.93 1.61 -11.62
C ILE A 608 15.58 1.15 -10.31
N GLY A 609 16.51 1.96 -9.79
CA GLY A 609 17.13 1.77 -8.48
C GLY A 609 18.53 1.15 -8.44
N ASN A 610 19.15 0.78 -9.57
CA ASN A 610 20.51 0.23 -9.54
C ASN A 610 21.57 1.32 -9.84
N GLN A 611 22.40 1.68 -8.84
CA GLN A 611 23.42 2.74 -8.99
C GLN A 611 24.57 2.38 -9.95
N GLN A 612 24.65 1.14 -10.44
CA GLN A 612 25.71 0.70 -11.35
C GLN A 612 25.21 0.59 -12.81
N LYS A 613 25.89 1.30 -13.72
CA LYS A 613 25.66 1.22 -15.18
C LYS A 613 25.77 -0.24 -15.64
N VAL A 614 24.68 -0.77 -16.20
CA VAL A 614 24.62 -2.17 -16.64
C VAL A 614 25.54 -2.36 -17.84
N SER A 615 26.45 -3.34 -17.76
CA SER A 615 27.34 -3.67 -18.89
C SER A 615 26.54 -4.24 -20.07
N THR A 616 26.89 -3.89 -21.31
CA THR A 616 26.29 -4.43 -22.55
C THR A 616 26.19 -5.96 -22.54
N MET A 617 27.20 -6.66 -21.99
CA MET A 617 27.17 -8.12 -21.88
C MET A 617 26.03 -8.67 -21.03
N ARG A 618 25.61 -7.95 -19.98
CA ARG A 618 24.47 -8.33 -19.13
C ARG A 618 23.14 -8.14 -19.87
N LEU A 619 23.01 -7.07 -20.64
CA LEU A 619 21.83 -6.83 -21.49
C LEU A 619 21.71 -7.90 -22.58
N VAL A 620 22.81 -8.21 -23.26
CA VAL A 620 22.85 -9.29 -24.25
C VAL A 620 22.48 -10.64 -23.61
N MET A 621 23.02 -10.95 -22.43
CA MET A 621 22.67 -12.19 -21.72
C MET A 621 21.18 -12.25 -21.34
N LEU A 622 20.60 -11.11 -20.93
CA LEU A 622 19.18 -11.00 -20.63
C LEU A 622 18.33 -11.26 -21.89
N ASP A 623 18.70 -10.71 -23.05
CA ASP A 623 18.00 -10.94 -24.31
C ASP A 623 17.98 -12.42 -24.69
N PHE A 624 19.11 -13.12 -24.54
CA PHE A 624 19.18 -14.57 -24.77
C PHE A 624 18.30 -15.36 -23.81
N MET A 625 18.22 -14.94 -22.54
CA MET A 625 17.36 -15.59 -21.54
C MET A 625 15.87 -15.39 -21.88
N VAL A 626 15.48 -14.16 -22.19
CA VAL A 626 14.11 -13.82 -22.62
C VAL A 626 13.74 -14.58 -23.89
N TYR A 627 14.64 -14.65 -24.87
CA TYR A 627 14.43 -15.45 -26.08
C TYR A 627 14.19 -16.92 -25.76
N GLY A 628 15.02 -17.53 -24.91
CA GLY A 628 14.83 -18.91 -24.46
C GLY A 628 13.46 -19.14 -23.83
N LEU A 629 13.02 -18.25 -22.94
CA LEU A 629 11.69 -18.32 -22.31
C LEU A 629 10.55 -18.17 -23.31
N GLN A 630 10.66 -17.27 -24.29
CA GLN A 630 9.64 -17.09 -25.32
C GLN A 630 9.56 -18.30 -26.27
N ILE A 631 10.69 -18.94 -26.60
CA ILE A 631 10.70 -20.19 -27.37
C ILE A 631 10.01 -21.31 -26.59
N ILE A 632 10.30 -21.45 -25.29
CA ILE A 632 9.62 -22.43 -24.42
C ILE A 632 8.11 -22.16 -24.39
N ARG A 633 7.69 -20.90 -24.23
CA ARG A 633 6.28 -20.52 -24.24
C ARG A 633 5.59 -20.92 -25.55
N VAL A 634 6.20 -20.60 -26.70
CA VAL A 634 5.65 -20.96 -28.03
C VAL A 634 5.52 -22.47 -28.18
N LEU A 635 6.49 -23.26 -27.70
CA LEU A 635 6.43 -24.72 -27.76
C LEU A 635 5.35 -25.31 -26.83
N ILE A 636 5.21 -24.79 -25.60
CA ILE A 636 4.17 -25.21 -24.65
C ILE A 636 2.79 -24.90 -25.23
N THR A 637 2.57 -23.67 -25.71
CA THR A 637 1.28 -23.27 -26.30
C THR A 637 0.95 -24.10 -27.54
N SER A 638 1.94 -24.41 -28.38
CA SER A 638 1.74 -25.28 -29.55
C SER A 638 1.43 -26.73 -29.16
N SER A 639 2.04 -27.25 -28.09
CA SER A 639 1.77 -28.59 -27.55
C SER A 639 0.35 -28.66 -26.99
N LEU A 640 -0.04 -27.67 -26.17
CA LEU A 640 -1.37 -27.57 -25.57
C LEU A 640 -2.46 -27.41 -26.64
N SER A 641 -2.24 -26.57 -27.65
CA SER A 641 -3.17 -26.40 -28.78
C SER A 641 -3.33 -27.70 -29.58
N SER A 642 -2.26 -28.46 -29.77
CA SER A 642 -2.32 -29.76 -30.46
C SER A 642 -3.07 -30.82 -29.63
N GLN A 643 -2.96 -30.78 -28.30
CA GLN A 643 -3.66 -31.69 -27.39
C GLN A 643 -5.16 -31.33 -27.22
N LEU A 644 -5.50 -30.04 -27.19
CA LEU A 644 -6.88 -29.54 -27.16
C LEU A 644 -7.68 -29.94 -28.40
N LEU A 645 -7.04 -29.91 -29.59
CA LEU A 645 -7.67 -30.32 -30.85
C LEU A 645 -7.96 -31.83 -30.91
N LEU A 646 -7.29 -32.64 -30.09
CA LEU A 646 -7.46 -34.10 -30.11
C LEU A 646 -8.46 -34.60 -29.08
N ASN A 647 -8.55 -34.01 -27.88
CA ASN A 647 -9.22 -34.66 -26.74
C ASN A 647 -10.31 -33.85 -26.00
N GLY A 648 -10.72 -32.67 -26.46
CA GLY A 648 -11.97 -32.01 -25.99
C GLY A 648 -12.01 -31.51 -24.54
N THR A 649 -11.07 -31.89 -23.68
CA THR A 649 -10.71 -31.30 -22.38
C THR A 649 -9.48 -32.06 -21.91
N VAL A 650 -8.40 -31.36 -21.56
CA VAL A 650 -7.15 -32.02 -21.12
C VAL A 650 -6.71 -31.41 -19.79
N ILE A 651 -6.71 -32.24 -18.75
CA ILE A 651 -5.88 -32.04 -17.56
C ILE A 651 -4.52 -32.61 -17.92
N THR A 652 -3.49 -31.77 -18.02
CA THR A 652 -2.14 -32.24 -18.33
C THR A 652 -1.19 -31.87 -17.20
N THR A 653 -0.58 -32.88 -16.60
CA THR A 653 0.52 -32.76 -15.65
C THR A 653 1.83 -32.83 -16.42
N LEU A 654 2.61 -31.75 -16.41
CA LEU A 654 3.94 -31.71 -17.00
C LEU A 654 4.96 -31.97 -15.90
N SER A 655 5.75 -33.05 -16.04
CA SER A 655 6.90 -33.30 -15.16
C SER A 655 7.97 -32.25 -15.41
N VAL A 656 8.37 -31.53 -14.35
CA VAL A 656 9.38 -30.47 -14.46
C VAL A 656 10.77 -31.11 -14.47
N PRO A 657 11.69 -30.71 -15.38
CA PRO A 657 13.05 -31.19 -15.37
C PRO A 657 13.73 -30.92 -14.00
N PRO A 658 14.55 -31.85 -13.46
CA PRO A 658 15.14 -31.71 -12.11
C PRO A 658 15.91 -30.41 -11.86
N SER A 659 16.44 -29.79 -12.91
CA SER A 659 17.13 -28.49 -12.83
C SER A 659 16.21 -27.29 -12.55
N LEU A 660 14.90 -27.46 -12.72
CA LEU A 660 13.86 -26.43 -12.52
C LEU A 660 12.89 -26.80 -11.39
N ALA A 661 12.95 -28.04 -10.88
CA ALA A 661 12.08 -28.53 -9.82
C ALA A 661 12.20 -27.71 -8.53
N GLY A 662 13.40 -27.21 -8.21
CA GLY A 662 13.62 -26.34 -7.06
C GLY A 662 12.91 -24.97 -7.12
N ALA A 663 12.47 -24.54 -8.32
CA ALA A 663 11.76 -23.27 -8.50
C ALA A 663 10.26 -23.45 -8.81
N LEU A 664 9.86 -24.59 -9.38
CA LEU A 664 8.51 -24.79 -9.93
C LEU A 664 7.78 -26.02 -9.36
N GLY A 665 8.40 -26.79 -8.46
CA GLY A 665 7.91 -28.08 -7.99
C GLY A 665 8.15 -29.21 -9.00
N ASP A 666 7.87 -30.46 -8.60
CA ASP A 666 8.17 -31.65 -9.41
C ASP A 666 7.21 -31.84 -10.60
N SER A 667 6.03 -31.23 -10.54
CA SER A 667 5.05 -31.25 -11.62
C SER A 667 4.18 -30.00 -11.65
N VAL A 668 3.82 -29.54 -12.85
CA VAL A 668 2.87 -28.44 -13.06
C VAL A 668 1.60 -28.98 -13.70
N THR A 669 0.46 -28.84 -13.01
CA THR A 669 -0.85 -29.25 -13.52
C THR A 669 -1.53 -28.07 -14.21
N LEU A 670 -1.89 -28.23 -15.48
CA LEU A 670 -2.65 -27.25 -16.26
C LEU A 670 -4.04 -27.81 -16.55
N MET A 671 -5.06 -27.04 -16.18
CA MET A 671 -6.47 -27.34 -16.44
C MET A 671 -7.09 -26.19 -17.23
N LEU A 672 -7.76 -26.52 -18.34
CA LEU A 672 -8.48 -25.56 -19.17
C LEU A 672 -9.99 -25.85 -19.07
N PRO A 673 -10.84 -24.82 -18.93
CA PRO A 673 -12.27 -25.00 -18.79
C PRO A 673 -12.90 -25.62 -20.05
N PRO A 674 -13.94 -26.47 -19.91
CA PRO A 674 -14.67 -27.01 -21.05
C PRO A 674 -15.38 -25.90 -21.83
N ARG A 675 -15.43 -26.06 -23.16
CA ARG A 675 -16.14 -25.16 -24.06
C ARG A 675 -17.65 -25.41 -23.91
N GLU A 676 -18.41 -24.43 -23.43
CA GLU A 676 -19.87 -24.47 -23.49
C GLU A 676 -20.33 -24.44 -24.95
N ALA A 677 -21.26 -25.32 -25.29
CA ALA A 677 -21.79 -25.47 -26.63
C ALA A 677 -22.61 -24.23 -27.02
N MET A 678 -22.05 -23.38 -27.88
CA MET A 678 -22.83 -22.35 -28.60
C MET A 678 -23.49 -22.96 -29.84
N SER A 679 -24.72 -22.55 -30.08
CA SER A 679 -25.63 -23.03 -31.13
C SER A 679 -25.03 -22.97 -32.53
N GLU A 680 -25.32 -24.00 -33.32
CA GLU A 680 -25.01 -24.14 -34.74
C GLU A 680 -25.50 -22.92 -35.55
N GLY A 681 -24.61 -22.27 -36.31
CA GLY A 681 -25.06 -21.26 -37.27
C GLY A 681 -24.05 -20.29 -37.89
N GLU A 682 -22.76 -20.28 -37.55
CA GLU A 682 -21.81 -19.34 -38.19
C GLU A 682 -20.51 -20.00 -38.68
N ASP A 683 -20.13 -19.61 -39.90
CA ASP A 683 -19.03 -20.12 -40.74
C ASP A 683 -17.66 -20.04 -40.06
N SER A 684 -16.88 -21.12 -40.20
CA SER A 684 -15.70 -21.44 -39.38
C SER A 684 -14.34 -21.14 -40.05
N ASP A 685 -14.12 -19.92 -40.56
CA ASP A 685 -12.86 -19.58 -41.24
C ASP A 685 -11.92 -18.60 -40.51
N ASP A 686 -12.25 -18.14 -39.30
CA ASP A 686 -11.36 -17.29 -38.47
C ASP A 686 -11.04 -17.91 -37.09
N LEU A 687 -10.24 -18.97 -37.09
CA LEU A 687 -9.92 -19.74 -35.88
C LEU A 687 -8.66 -19.27 -35.10
N PHE A 688 -8.01 -18.17 -35.49
CA PHE A 688 -6.69 -17.78 -34.95
C PHE A 688 -6.54 -16.37 -34.40
N TYR A 689 -7.59 -15.55 -34.38
CA TYR A 689 -7.54 -14.21 -33.79
C TYR A 689 -8.68 -13.97 -32.79
N HIS A 690 -8.54 -14.55 -31.59
CA HIS A 690 -9.22 -14.03 -30.42
C HIS A 690 -8.27 -13.11 -29.65
N HIS A 691 -8.66 -11.85 -29.48
CA HIS A 691 -7.90 -10.82 -28.76
C HIS A 691 -7.84 -11.02 -27.23
N GLU A 692 -8.32 -12.15 -26.71
CA GLU A 692 -8.45 -12.39 -25.27
C GLU A 692 -7.66 -13.61 -24.75
N LEU A 693 -6.81 -14.25 -25.56
CA LEU A 693 -5.88 -15.26 -25.04
C LEU A 693 -4.61 -14.60 -24.49
N VAL A 694 -4.76 -13.82 -23.43
CA VAL A 694 -3.63 -13.53 -22.55
C VAL A 694 -3.39 -14.81 -21.76
N VAL A 695 -2.36 -15.58 -22.14
CA VAL A 695 -1.78 -16.56 -21.22
C VAL A 695 -1.07 -15.76 -20.14
N ASP A 696 -1.87 -15.31 -19.18
CA ASP A 696 -1.40 -14.86 -17.89
C ASP A 696 -1.01 -16.12 -17.14
N ILE A 697 0.24 -16.20 -16.69
CA ILE A 697 0.61 -17.16 -15.63
C ILE A 697 0.08 -16.53 -14.34
N GLY A 698 -1.23 -16.39 -14.28
CA GLY A 698 -1.95 -15.76 -13.20
C GLY A 698 -1.99 -16.74 -12.05
N PHE A 699 -1.30 -16.40 -10.96
CA PHE A 699 -1.38 -17.05 -9.65
C PHE A 699 -2.81 -17.13 -9.07
N ARG A 700 -3.83 -16.59 -9.77
CA ARG A 700 -5.24 -16.55 -9.35
C ARG A 700 -5.84 -17.93 -9.04
N ASN A 701 -5.50 -18.96 -9.83
CA ASN A 701 -5.94 -20.34 -9.55
C ASN A 701 -4.96 -21.09 -8.64
N SER A 702 -3.66 -20.77 -8.71
CA SER A 702 -2.63 -21.41 -7.88
C SER A 702 -2.69 -20.99 -6.41
N ILE A 703 -3.03 -19.74 -6.08
CA ILE A 703 -3.24 -19.30 -4.68
C ILE A 703 -4.51 -19.95 -4.12
N ARG A 704 -5.57 -20.06 -4.92
CA ARG A 704 -6.78 -20.81 -4.54
C ARG A 704 -6.41 -22.25 -4.23
N HIS A 705 -5.78 -22.98 -5.15
CA HIS A 705 -5.41 -24.37 -4.88
C HIS A 705 -4.31 -24.55 -3.83
N ILE A 706 -3.36 -23.63 -3.62
CA ILE A 706 -2.38 -23.75 -2.52
C ILE A 706 -3.04 -23.52 -1.15
N MET A 707 -4.03 -22.62 -1.05
CA MET A 707 -4.78 -22.43 0.19
C MET A 707 -5.81 -23.53 0.44
N TYR A 708 -6.28 -24.22 -0.61
CA TYR A 708 -7.39 -25.19 -0.52
C TYR A 708 -6.99 -26.65 -0.81
N ALA A 709 -5.79 -26.96 -1.32
CA ALA A 709 -5.37 -28.34 -1.63
C ALA A 709 -5.12 -29.19 -0.37
N ASP A 710 -4.79 -28.58 0.77
CA ASP A 710 -4.72 -29.27 2.06
C ASP A 710 -6.10 -29.36 2.77
N MET A 711 -7.19 -28.89 2.14
CA MET A 711 -8.50 -28.79 2.77
C MET A 711 -9.49 -29.93 2.45
N GLU A 712 -9.15 -30.90 1.59
CA GLU A 712 -10.08 -31.96 1.14
C GLU A 712 -9.74 -33.40 1.59
N ASP A 713 -8.63 -33.66 2.28
CA ASP A 713 -8.36 -35.03 2.77
C ASP A 713 -8.93 -35.29 4.17
N HIS A 714 -10.16 -35.80 4.22
CA HIS A 714 -10.81 -36.28 5.44
C HIS A 714 -10.20 -37.58 6.01
N THR A 715 -9.12 -38.12 5.43
CA THR A 715 -8.59 -39.46 5.80
C THR A 715 -7.21 -39.48 6.44
N THR A 716 -6.54 -38.32 6.63
CA THR A 716 -5.22 -38.25 7.29
C THR A 716 -5.22 -37.64 8.69
N ALA A 717 -6.29 -37.85 9.47
CA ALA A 717 -6.24 -37.70 10.93
C ALA A 717 -5.60 -38.96 11.53
N ARG A 718 -4.27 -39.05 11.51
CA ARG A 718 -3.53 -40.09 12.21
C ARG A 718 -3.29 -39.64 13.65
N ASP A 719 -3.94 -40.37 14.54
CA ASP A 719 -3.83 -40.33 15.99
C ASP A 719 -2.35 -40.32 16.43
N GLY A 720 -2.00 -39.32 17.24
CA GLY A 720 -0.64 -39.03 17.71
C GLY A 720 -0.66 -38.56 19.15
N SER A 721 -1.46 -39.21 19.99
CA SER A 721 -1.46 -39.07 21.43
C SER A 721 -0.99 -40.38 22.04
N GLU A 722 0.28 -40.47 22.44
CA GLU A 722 0.67 -41.32 23.56
C GLU A 722 2.08 -40.97 24.08
N ASN A 723 2.12 -40.66 25.39
CA ASN A 723 3.24 -40.78 26.34
C ASN A 723 4.29 -39.66 26.45
N LEU A 724 4.11 -38.81 27.48
CA LEU A 724 5.21 -38.32 28.33
C LEU A 724 4.86 -38.62 29.80
N PRO A 725 5.74 -39.26 30.59
CA PRO A 725 5.56 -39.40 32.03
C PRO A 725 6.09 -38.16 32.77
N VAL A 726 5.55 -37.99 33.98
CA VAL A 726 5.84 -37.04 35.07
C VAL A 726 7.25 -36.44 35.07
#